data_AF-A0A976KDM6-F1
#
_entry.id   AF-A0A976KDM6-F1
#
_cell.length_a   1.000
_cell.length_b   1.000
_cell.length_c   1.000
_cell.angle_alpha   90.00
_cell.angle_beta   90.00
_cell.angle_gamma   90.00
#
_symmetry.space_group_name_H-M   'P 1'
#
loop_
_entity.id
_entity.type
_entity.pdbx_description
1 polymer ?
#
loop_
_entity_poly.entity_id
_entity_poly.type
_entity_poly.pdbx_seq_one_letter_code
_entity_poly.pdbx_strand_id
1 'polypeptide(L)'
;MEVTRAAEDNEGLAEFLSLAATVANLHGEYVKGSEYLAEAESLLAKTEEAEVKDQMPQGGTLVAALANPVVATIPVSMQLTEEYEAFANVFETLLTTDEEGHLQAHLCESWEVEDDGKTFRLELRPDVRFQDGQPLTAQDVKTSIETAIRQTSADLPAAFAAIEGRSAIEDGKVDAIEGIEALSDHELVIRLDDQLPIYPAMLTDKRTAITRSVPDAGKEGVSVIGTGPFRVRSQQPENLILERDEDYWGGELPNIEAIEFKACPNSAAIASGFRAGDFDLARDLVLEDLEEILHDPRFHDNLVEKPQKFVYFILFNTQEGSSTSNPQLRQALSGVVRARDLVWQTLGRFAEPAVSMIPPGILGHDAGRRPFALTIDEAQELLEAEGLEGTISLKAAVHPLLRDRYSSLLDGLLASWAELGVEISIETTDVESYLEAMHSNEGIDVLIGRWRPDFNDPDDCTHSLFDSTRGMFRSYYASDKADEILEAARRESKPTGREGLYRKFEDLILEEHAFSPLFHDVGYRIVGSKVKGLELLGTPPYVNYSGLGKLETSTASAITRRGGGGVIQIPMSGRVQRLDPALGTFVEEAESLAPIYETLVRDMGQARMEPWLAESFAVEEGGKRYDFVLRDGITFHDGRRVSARDVRFSFERLMKAEESDGRWLLNPIAGAQAMLDGEARALAGVHIHSPREFSIELDRPVSFFPLLLATPNAAIVPEGTGLIGKSVAEGAVGTGAYRVARFEPGTQLELERHPSYWRKGYPKGDRLVYSFGLAPDKILSEFRAGRFSIASDLFPADVEAMRLDPQFAAGYREMPRLSSYFAAFNIHSGPLKDPALRQKLVRAVDVAGFVKQTLGNLAIPAKGLIPPGLLGYEAGRPGSGVMPRVSSDKGSAAPELEVTAAVHPVFEGEYASFAEEVTKAFHRVGVQIKPVTESIADYMEAQHKGSVDVIVGRWIADYPDADTFAGVLNTKDGFLGRMCGSPELDRLVEAGRTESDPDARHAIYRKIEETVTGEAMILPLFHEQVYRFARPELEGMSLSYWMPTVSYDCLSIRETARAAAI
;
A
#
# COMPACT_ATOMS: atom_id res chain seq x y z
N MET A 1 31.46 28.45 -4.66
CA MET A 1 30.81 28.69 -3.35
C MET A 1 30.45 30.17 -3.17
N GLU A 2 31.34 31.10 -2.80
CA GLU A 2 30.93 32.50 -2.56
C GLU A 2 30.36 33.21 -3.79
N VAL A 3 30.96 33.00 -4.97
CA VAL A 3 30.45 33.55 -6.24
C VAL A 3 29.10 32.94 -6.61
N THR A 4 28.92 31.64 -6.35
CA THR A 4 27.68 30.89 -6.63
C THR A 4 26.56 31.30 -5.69
N ARG A 5 26.87 31.52 -4.39
CA ARG A 5 25.93 32.13 -3.42
C ARG A 5 25.51 33.53 -3.82
N ALA A 6 26.44 34.35 -4.30
CA ALA A 6 26.13 35.71 -4.77
C ALA A 6 25.31 35.74 -6.08
N ALA A 7 25.24 34.62 -6.80
CA ALA A 7 24.49 34.47 -8.04
C ALA A 7 23.15 33.73 -7.86
N GLU A 8 22.79 33.32 -6.63
CA GLU A 8 21.60 32.53 -6.31
C GLU A 8 21.46 31.23 -7.13
N ASP A 9 22.59 30.67 -7.56
CA ASP A 9 22.66 29.42 -8.33
C ASP A 9 22.72 28.23 -7.36
N ASN A 10 21.54 27.75 -6.95
CA ASN A 10 21.38 26.70 -5.95
C ASN A 10 21.96 25.34 -6.40
N GLU A 11 21.78 24.96 -7.67
CA GLU A 11 22.36 23.73 -8.23
C GLU A 11 23.88 23.82 -8.28
N GLY A 12 24.43 24.90 -8.84
CA GLY A 12 25.87 25.09 -8.88
C GLY A 12 26.48 25.16 -7.48
N LEU A 13 25.77 25.76 -6.52
CA LEU A 13 26.22 25.81 -5.13
C LEU A 13 26.20 24.43 -4.46
N ALA A 14 25.16 23.62 -4.68
CA ALA A 14 25.06 22.25 -4.18
C ALA A 14 26.18 21.34 -4.74
N GLU A 15 26.53 21.50 -6.03
CA GLU A 15 27.69 20.81 -6.62
C GLU A 15 29.00 21.21 -5.94
N PHE A 16 29.22 22.50 -5.71
CA PHE A 16 30.43 22.97 -5.03
C PHE A 16 30.50 22.53 -3.57
N LEU A 17 29.37 22.46 -2.87
CA LEU A 17 29.28 21.98 -1.48
C LEU A 17 29.54 20.48 -1.40
N SER A 18 29.00 19.69 -2.32
CA SER A 18 29.30 18.24 -2.42
C SER A 18 30.78 17.97 -2.70
N LEU A 19 31.42 18.80 -3.53
CA LEU A 19 32.86 18.74 -3.78
C LEU A 19 33.66 19.16 -2.53
N ALA A 20 33.22 20.20 -1.82
CA ALA A 20 33.82 20.64 -0.57
C ALA A 20 33.72 19.59 0.54
N ALA A 21 32.61 18.86 0.60
CA ALA A 21 32.41 17.73 1.49
C ALA A 21 33.41 16.60 1.20
N THR A 22 33.62 16.30 -0.07
CA THR A 22 34.61 15.31 -0.51
C THR A 22 36.02 15.71 -0.07
N VAL A 23 36.40 16.99 -0.22
CA VAL A 23 37.70 17.50 0.23
C VAL A 23 37.84 17.49 1.76
N ALA A 24 36.79 17.85 2.50
CA ALA A 24 36.76 17.80 3.96
C ALA A 24 36.94 16.36 4.48
N ASN A 25 36.25 15.39 3.86
CA ASN A 25 36.37 13.98 4.18
C ASN A 25 37.78 13.43 3.89
N LEU A 26 38.42 13.87 2.81
CA LEU A 26 39.80 13.51 2.49
C LEU A 26 40.83 14.08 3.47
N HIS A 27 40.51 15.16 4.18
CA HIS A 27 41.32 15.75 5.24
C HIS A 27 40.97 15.24 6.66
N GLY A 28 40.02 14.31 6.77
CA GLY A 28 39.56 13.78 8.05
C GLY A 28 38.59 14.70 8.82
N GLU A 29 38.07 15.74 8.16
CA GLU A 29 37.11 16.71 8.70
C GLU A 29 35.65 16.23 8.45
N TYR A 30 35.32 15.02 8.90
CA TYR A 30 34.05 14.34 8.52
C TYR A 30 32.78 15.06 8.96
N VAL A 31 32.81 15.75 10.11
CA VAL A 31 31.67 16.55 10.61
C VAL A 31 31.35 17.68 9.62
N LYS A 32 32.39 18.38 9.16
CA LYS A 32 32.29 19.46 8.18
C LYS A 32 31.89 18.95 6.80
N GLY A 33 32.35 17.76 6.44
CA GLY A 33 31.90 17.07 5.22
C GLY A 33 30.40 16.75 5.26
N SER A 34 29.90 16.32 6.42
CA SER A 34 28.47 16.07 6.63
C SER A 34 27.64 17.35 6.58
N GLU A 35 28.13 18.45 7.16
CA GLU A 35 27.46 19.77 7.11
C GLU A 35 27.32 20.30 5.67
N TYR A 36 28.36 20.15 4.84
CA TYR A 36 28.30 20.55 3.44
C TYR A 36 27.34 19.68 2.60
N LEU A 37 27.25 18.37 2.90
CA LEU A 37 26.30 17.50 2.22
C LEU A 37 24.86 17.82 2.60
N ALA A 38 24.58 18.06 3.88
CA ALA A 38 23.25 18.44 4.35
C ALA A 38 22.78 19.77 3.74
N GLU A 39 23.69 20.74 3.59
CA GLU A 39 23.38 22.00 2.91
C GLU A 39 23.13 21.80 1.40
N ALA A 40 23.91 20.93 0.73
CA ALA A 40 23.70 20.60 -0.67
C ALA A 40 22.34 19.91 -0.90
N GLU A 41 21.99 18.96 -0.05
CA GLU A 41 20.70 18.24 -0.09
C GLU A 41 19.52 19.21 0.12
N SER A 42 19.62 20.14 1.09
CA SER A 42 18.60 21.16 1.31
C SER A 42 18.42 22.11 0.12
N LEU A 43 19.49 22.44 -0.59
CA LEU A 43 19.44 23.30 -1.77
C LEU A 43 18.82 22.58 -2.98
N LEU A 44 19.09 21.28 -3.15
CA LEU A 44 18.51 20.49 -4.24
C LEU A 44 17.02 20.20 -3.99
N ALA A 45 16.63 19.91 -2.76
CA ALA A 45 15.22 19.72 -2.38
C ALA A 45 14.36 20.96 -2.72
N LYS A 46 14.89 22.17 -2.47
CA LYS A 46 14.22 23.43 -2.83
C LYS A 46 14.09 23.64 -4.34
N THR A 47 15.01 23.09 -5.14
CA THR A 47 14.95 23.15 -6.60
C THR A 47 13.89 22.19 -7.15
N GLU A 48 13.81 20.96 -6.60
CA GLU A 48 12.77 19.97 -6.94
C GLU A 48 11.36 20.45 -6.56
N GLU A 49 11.19 21.06 -5.37
CA GLU A 49 9.92 21.68 -4.95
C GLU A 49 9.47 22.80 -5.91
N ALA A 50 10.41 23.58 -6.46
CA ALA A 50 10.11 24.63 -7.43
C ALA A 50 9.68 24.09 -8.81
N GLU A 51 10.26 22.98 -9.27
CA GLU A 51 9.91 22.36 -10.57
C GLU A 51 8.55 21.63 -10.57
N VAL A 52 8.17 20.99 -9.45
CA VAL A 52 6.86 20.32 -9.31
C VAL A 52 5.72 21.36 -9.31
N LYS A 53 5.99 22.57 -8.80
CA LYS A 53 5.00 23.63 -8.67
C LYS A 53 4.54 24.24 -10.00
N ASP A 54 5.39 24.25 -11.02
CA ASP A 54 5.11 24.88 -12.32
C ASP A 54 4.19 24.02 -13.23
N GLN A 55 3.77 22.82 -12.76
CA GLN A 55 2.85 21.91 -13.46
C GLN A 55 1.52 21.65 -12.73
N MET A 56 1.29 22.27 -11.57
CA MET A 56 0.08 22.01 -10.77
C MET A 56 -1.17 22.71 -11.34
N PRO A 57 -2.28 21.97 -11.56
CA PRO A 57 -3.53 22.57 -12.02
C PRO A 57 -4.04 23.65 -11.05
N GLN A 58 -4.36 24.82 -11.59
CA GLN A 58 -4.88 25.96 -10.83
C GLN A 58 -6.39 26.09 -11.02
N GLY A 59 -7.11 26.43 -9.96
CA GLY A 59 -8.53 26.77 -9.98
C GLY A 59 -9.49 25.67 -9.51
N GLY A 60 -10.77 26.04 -9.44
CA GLY A 60 -11.89 25.14 -9.17
C GLY A 60 -12.17 24.85 -7.69
N THR A 61 -13.35 24.27 -7.44
CA THR A 61 -13.81 23.84 -6.10
C THR A 61 -13.55 22.36 -5.90
N LEU A 62 -12.78 21.97 -4.90
CA LEU A 62 -12.63 20.59 -4.46
C LEU A 62 -13.81 20.17 -3.58
N VAL A 63 -14.50 19.07 -3.90
CA VAL A 63 -15.59 18.55 -3.06
C VAL A 63 -15.10 17.34 -2.25
N ALA A 64 -15.06 17.47 -0.92
CA ALA A 64 -14.63 16.42 0.00
C ALA A 64 -15.83 15.88 0.79
N ALA A 65 -15.96 14.55 0.87
CA ALA A 65 -16.98 13.92 1.69
C ALA A 65 -16.54 13.84 3.17
N LEU A 66 -17.46 14.11 4.09
CA LEU A 66 -17.30 13.94 5.53
C LEU A 66 -18.39 13.00 6.07
N ALA A 67 -18.04 12.12 7.01
CA ALA A 67 -19.00 11.25 7.67
C ALA A 67 -19.94 11.99 8.65
N ASN A 68 -19.50 13.15 9.15
CA ASN A 68 -20.26 13.98 10.08
C ASN A 68 -20.30 15.44 9.61
N PRO A 69 -21.37 16.19 9.92
CA PRO A 69 -21.43 17.62 9.66
C PRO A 69 -20.44 18.40 10.54
N VAL A 70 -19.92 19.52 10.01
CA VAL A 70 -19.10 20.46 10.79
C VAL A 70 -20.03 21.42 11.52
N VAL A 71 -20.17 21.23 12.83
CA VAL A 71 -21.09 22.01 13.68
C VAL A 71 -20.36 23.07 14.50
N ALA A 72 -19.08 22.86 14.78
CA ALA A 72 -18.21 23.87 15.39
C ALA A 72 -18.27 25.18 14.58
N THR A 73 -18.28 26.30 15.28
CA THR A 73 -18.27 27.64 14.67
C THR A 73 -17.00 28.41 15.01
N ILE A 74 -16.21 27.88 15.95
CA ILE A 74 -14.95 28.41 16.45
C ILE A 74 -14.01 27.25 16.76
N PRO A 75 -12.68 27.45 16.75
CA PRO A 75 -11.72 26.36 17.00
C PRO A 75 -11.90 25.68 18.35
N VAL A 76 -12.13 26.45 19.43
CA VAL A 76 -12.22 25.89 20.78
C VAL A 76 -13.43 24.98 21.00
N SER A 77 -14.42 25.00 20.10
CA SER A 77 -15.62 24.15 20.17
C SER A 77 -15.53 22.91 19.28
N MET A 78 -14.39 22.64 18.64
CA MET A 78 -14.21 21.44 17.83
C MET A 78 -14.17 20.20 18.72
N GLN A 79 -14.84 19.14 18.29
CA GLN A 79 -14.89 17.85 18.99
C GLN A 79 -14.63 16.67 18.04
N LEU A 80 -14.85 16.83 16.73
CA LEU A 80 -14.73 15.75 15.76
C LEU A 80 -13.52 15.95 14.83
N THR A 81 -12.90 14.85 14.41
CA THR A 81 -11.74 14.87 13.49
C THR A 81 -12.02 15.63 12.19
N GLU A 82 -13.25 15.55 11.69
CA GLU A 82 -13.76 16.26 10.52
C GLU A 82 -13.71 17.78 10.69
N GLU A 83 -13.99 18.27 11.90
CA GLU A 83 -13.93 19.69 12.22
C GLU A 83 -12.49 20.18 12.26
N TYR A 84 -11.58 19.39 12.86
CA TYR A 84 -10.14 19.68 12.85
C TYR A 84 -9.59 19.73 11.42
N GLU A 85 -9.98 18.79 10.56
CA GLU A 85 -9.57 18.82 9.15
C GLU A 85 -10.05 20.09 8.45
N ALA A 86 -11.32 20.45 8.60
CA ALA A 86 -11.87 21.59 7.90
C ALA A 86 -11.30 22.92 8.43
N PHE A 87 -11.29 23.12 9.75
CA PHE A 87 -10.95 24.39 10.38
C PHE A 87 -9.45 24.67 10.44
N ALA A 88 -8.60 23.65 10.38
CA ALA A 88 -7.15 23.85 10.26
C ALA A 88 -6.73 24.52 8.93
N ASN A 89 -7.64 24.60 7.94
CA ASN A 89 -7.43 25.39 6.72
C ASN A 89 -7.75 26.89 6.89
N VAL A 90 -8.41 27.27 7.99
CA VAL A 90 -8.91 28.62 8.25
C VAL A 90 -8.20 29.28 9.43
N PHE A 91 -7.96 28.52 10.49
CA PHE A 91 -7.43 29.02 11.74
C PHE A 91 -6.06 28.41 12.04
N GLU A 92 -5.12 29.26 12.45
CA GLU A 92 -3.74 28.87 12.70
C GLU A 92 -3.35 29.08 14.15
N THR A 93 -2.42 28.24 14.62
CA THR A 93 -1.93 28.20 16.00
C THR A 93 -0.62 28.97 16.14
N LEU A 94 -0.27 29.37 17.36
CA LEU A 94 1.01 30.07 17.63
C LEU A 94 2.22 29.19 17.27
N LEU A 95 2.12 27.89 17.56
CA LEU A 95 3.13 26.88 17.25
C LEU A 95 2.52 25.77 16.38
N THR A 96 3.37 25.02 15.68
CA THR A 96 2.99 23.86 14.87
C THR A 96 4.03 22.76 15.03
N THR A 97 3.90 21.66 14.29
CA THR A 97 4.95 20.65 14.17
C THR A 97 5.34 20.40 12.71
N ASP A 98 6.57 19.95 12.49
CA ASP A 98 7.00 19.38 11.19
C ASP A 98 6.47 17.95 10.97
N GLU A 99 6.86 17.32 9.86
CA GLU A 99 6.40 15.96 9.51
C GLU A 99 6.89 14.89 10.49
N GLU A 100 8.09 15.08 11.05
CA GLU A 100 8.67 14.23 12.10
C GLU A 100 8.01 14.48 13.46
N GLY A 101 7.27 15.58 13.58
CA GLY A 101 6.52 15.93 14.76
C GLY A 101 7.29 16.77 15.78
N HIS A 102 8.39 17.40 15.39
CA HIS A 102 9.11 18.37 16.20
C HIS A 102 8.39 19.71 16.20
N LEU A 103 8.50 20.45 17.31
CA LEU A 103 7.88 21.76 17.46
C LEU A 103 8.51 22.82 16.56
N GLN A 104 7.66 23.61 15.93
CA GLN A 104 8.03 24.70 15.04
C GLN A 104 7.24 25.96 15.40
N ALA A 105 7.88 27.12 15.23
CA ALA A 105 7.20 28.41 15.36
C ALA A 105 6.25 28.61 14.17
N HIS A 106 5.05 29.17 14.41
CA HIS A 106 4.06 29.39 13.34
C HIS A 106 3.59 30.84 13.27
N LEU A 107 2.58 31.27 14.05
CA LEU A 107 2.21 32.69 14.14
C LEU A 107 3.19 33.52 14.99
N CYS A 108 4.10 32.85 15.72
CA CYS A 108 5.27 33.47 16.32
C CYS A 108 6.55 33.18 15.51
N GLU A 109 7.58 33.98 15.73
CA GLU A 109 8.94 33.77 15.23
C GLU A 109 9.75 32.92 16.21
N SER A 110 9.56 33.14 17.51
CA SER A 110 10.30 32.44 18.56
C SER A 110 9.52 32.37 19.87
N TRP A 111 9.95 31.48 20.76
CA TRP A 111 9.51 31.46 22.15
C TRP A 111 10.67 31.12 23.09
N GLU A 112 10.62 31.66 24.31
CA GLU A 112 11.57 31.36 25.39
C GLU A 112 10.81 30.76 26.57
N VAL A 113 11.43 29.74 27.18
CA VAL A 113 10.92 29.07 28.38
C VAL A 113 11.66 29.61 29.59
N GLU A 114 10.94 30.24 30.51
CA GLU A 114 11.45 30.87 31.72
C GLU A 114 10.87 30.19 32.98
N ASP A 115 11.47 30.47 34.14
CA ASP A 115 11.02 29.97 35.45
C ASP A 115 10.79 28.44 35.47
N ASP A 116 11.74 27.71 34.89
CA ASP A 116 11.72 26.25 34.73
C ASP A 116 10.48 25.69 33.99
N GLY A 117 9.80 26.50 33.16
CA GLY A 117 8.60 26.09 32.44
C GLY A 117 7.29 26.60 33.05
N LYS A 118 7.37 27.66 33.86
CA LYS A 118 6.18 28.36 34.39
C LYS A 118 5.82 29.62 33.61
N THR A 119 6.79 30.23 32.92
CA THR A 119 6.61 31.46 32.15
C THR A 119 7.10 31.22 30.72
N PHE A 120 6.33 31.69 29.73
CA PHE A 120 6.63 31.55 28.31
C PHE A 120 6.55 32.92 27.64
N ARG A 121 7.64 33.35 27.02
CA ARG A 121 7.71 34.60 26.26
C ARG A 121 7.68 34.27 24.78
N LEU A 122 6.77 34.87 24.02
CA LEU A 122 6.62 34.65 22.58
C LEU A 122 6.82 35.96 21.82
N GLU A 123 7.55 35.88 20.71
CA GLU A 123 7.71 36.98 19.75
C GLU A 123 6.86 36.69 18.52
N LEU A 124 5.81 37.47 18.30
CA LEU A 124 4.87 37.31 17.20
C LEU A 124 5.45 37.81 15.88
N ARG A 125 5.05 37.15 14.79
CA ARG A 125 5.42 37.58 13.43
C ARG A 125 4.77 38.93 13.09
N PRO A 126 5.53 39.91 12.58
CA PRO A 126 5.00 41.23 12.24
C PRO A 126 4.25 41.27 10.90
N ASP A 127 4.41 40.25 10.05
CA ASP A 127 3.82 40.14 8.71
C ASP A 127 2.48 39.39 8.69
N VAL A 128 2.11 38.71 9.78
CA VAL A 128 0.84 37.98 9.90
C VAL A 128 -0.35 38.94 9.92
N ARG A 129 -1.37 38.60 9.14
CA ARG A 129 -2.64 39.34 9.05
C ARG A 129 -3.83 38.41 9.21
N PHE A 130 -4.89 38.94 9.82
CA PHE A 130 -6.21 38.32 9.74
C PHE A 130 -6.80 38.49 8.34
N GLN A 131 -7.80 37.67 8.02
CA GLN A 131 -8.52 37.68 6.73
C GLN A 131 -9.25 39.01 6.41
N ASP A 132 -9.39 39.92 7.38
CA ASP A 132 -9.89 41.29 7.20
C ASP A 132 -8.77 42.32 6.89
N GLY A 133 -7.53 41.86 6.74
CA GLY A 133 -6.33 42.64 6.45
C GLY A 133 -5.66 43.29 7.67
N GLN A 134 -6.27 43.20 8.87
CA GLN A 134 -5.68 43.75 10.09
C GLN A 134 -4.45 42.94 10.52
N PRO A 135 -3.38 43.59 11.00
CA PRO A 135 -2.21 42.88 11.53
C PRO A 135 -2.58 42.09 12.79
N LEU A 136 -1.95 40.93 12.98
CA LEU A 136 -2.05 40.18 14.24
C LEU A 136 -1.19 40.85 15.32
N THR A 137 -1.78 41.19 16.47
CA THR A 137 -1.06 41.72 17.63
C THR A 137 -1.13 40.80 18.84
N ALA A 138 -0.22 40.98 19.81
CA ALA A 138 -0.25 40.27 21.09
C ALA A 138 -1.55 40.54 21.87
N GLN A 139 -2.15 41.72 21.70
CA GLN A 139 -3.45 42.04 22.29
C GLN A 139 -4.59 41.25 21.62
N ASP A 140 -4.52 41.01 20.31
CA ASP A 140 -5.49 40.15 19.61
C ASP A 140 -5.36 38.70 20.06
N VAL A 141 -4.13 38.18 20.22
CA VAL A 141 -3.88 36.84 20.76
C VAL A 141 -4.48 36.69 22.16
N LYS A 142 -4.20 37.65 23.06
CA LYS A 142 -4.78 37.67 24.40
C LYS A 142 -6.31 37.65 24.35
N THR A 143 -6.90 38.54 23.57
CA THR A 143 -8.37 38.65 23.45
C THR A 143 -9.00 37.38 22.89
N SER A 144 -8.33 36.72 21.94
CA SER A 144 -8.78 35.46 21.35
C SER A 144 -8.82 34.34 22.39
N ILE A 145 -7.75 34.18 23.18
CA ILE A 145 -7.68 33.18 24.26
C ILE A 145 -8.72 33.46 25.35
N GLU A 146 -8.88 34.71 25.76
CA GLU A 146 -9.91 35.11 26.74
C GLU A 146 -11.33 34.79 26.24
N THR A 147 -11.58 35.03 24.95
CA THR A 147 -12.88 34.72 24.32
C THR A 147 -13.13 33.22 24.30
N ALA A 148 -12.12 32.43 23.92
CA ALA A 148 -12.20 30.97 23.90
C ALA A 148 -12.51 30.40 25.30
N ILE A 149 -11.83 30.89 26.34
CA ILE A 149 -12.06 30.46 27.74
C ILE A 149 -13.47 30.78 28.22
N ARG A 150 -14.07 31.89 27.76
CA ARG A 150 -15.45 32.24 28.14
C ARG A 150 -16.51 31.41 27.42
N GLN A 151 -16.19 30.87 26.25
CA GLN A 151 -17.15 30.17 25.39
C GLN A 151 -17.25 28.68 25.71
N THR A 152 -16.18 28.06 26.22
CA THR A 152 -16.18 26.68 26.71
C THR A 152 -15.57 26.60 28.10
N SER A 153 -16.32 26.06 29.06
CA SER A 153 -15.86 25.87 30.45
C SER A 153 -15.62 24.40 30.81
N ALA A 154 -16.37 23.48 30.18
CA ALA A 154 -16.34 22.06 30.55
C ALA A 154 -15.25 21.26 29.81
N ASP A 155 -14.79 21.75 28.65
CA ASP A 155 -13.84 21.06 27.77
C ASP A 155 -12.89 22.09 27.14
N LEU A 156 -11.97 22.61 27.96
CA LEU A 156 -10.95 23.56 27.53
C LEU A 156 -9.72 22.82 27.02
N PRO A 157 -9.07 23.31 25.94
CA PRO A 157 -7.76 22.81 25.53
C PRO A 157 -6.75 22.86 26.68
N ALA A 158 -5.89 21.84 26.77
CA ALA A 158 -4.92 21.72 27.86
C ALA A 158 -4.03 22.98 28.00
N ALA A 159 -3.68 23.62 26.88
CA ALA A 159 -2.92 24.87 26.87
C ALA A 159 -3.65 26.04 27.54
N PHE A 160 -4.97 26.13 27.42
CA PHE A 160 -5.75 27.22 28.04
C PHE A 160 -6.08 26.89 29.50
N ALA A 161 -6.27 25.61 29.81
CA ALA A 161 -6.52 25.14 31.17
C ALA A 161 -5.33 25.38 32.11
N ALA A 162 -4.10 25.44 31.59
CA ALA A 162 -2.88 25.65 32.39
C ALA A 162 -2.57 27.12 32.74
N ILE A 163 -3.27 28.09 32.15
CA ILE A 163 -2.92 29.52 32.27
C ILE A 163 -3.32 30.07 33.63
N GLU A 164 -2.41 30.84 34.24
CA GLU A 164 -2.64 31.50 35.52
C GLU A 164 -3.85 32.43 35.47
N GLY A 165 -4.76 32.27 36.45
CA GLY A 165 -5.96 33.09 36.57
C GLY A 165 -7.12 32.67 35.65
N ARG A 166 -7.02 31.54 34.93
CA ARG A 166 -8.08 31.06 34.02
C ARG A 166 -9.42 30.80 34.71
N SER A 167 -9.42 30.38 35.98
CA SER A 167 -10.65 30.17 36.77
C SER A 167 -11.40 31.48 37.06
N ALA A 168 -10.68 32.59 37.24
CA ALA A 168 -11.31 33.87 37.50
C ALA A 168 -12.03 34.43 36.26
N ILE A 169 -11.48 34.18 35.07
CA ILE A 169 -12.09 34.65 33.81
C ILE A 169 -13.28 33.79 33.39
N GLU A 170 -13.20 32.45 33.54
CA GLU A 170 -14.32 31.54 33.28
C GLU A 170 -15.51 31.83 34.19
N ASP A 171 -15.27 32.05 35.49
CA ASP A 171 -16.32 32.41 36.45
C ASP A 171 -16.92 33.82 36.23
N GLY A 172 -16.41 34.58 35.26
CA GLY A 172 -16.80 35.97 35.02
C GLY A 172 -16.43 36.94 36.15
N LYS A 173 -15.46 36.58 37.00
CA LYS A 173 -15.01 37.39 38.14
C LYS A 173 -14.08 38.52 37.73
N VAL A 174 -13.38 38.36 36.60
CA VAL A 174 -12.49 39.37 36.01
C VAL A 174 -12.75 39.53 34.51
N ASP A 175 -12.50 40.75 34.01
CA ASP A 175 -12.70 41.09 32.59
C ASP A 175 -11.52 40.66 31.70
N ALA A 176 -10.31 40.56 32.26
CA ALA A 176 -9.10 40.16 31.56
C ALA A 176 -8.30 39.14 32.38
N ILE A 177 -7.62 38.22 31.69
CA ILE A 177 -6.76 37.20 32.31
C ILE A 177 -5.42 37.83 32.71
N GLU A 178 -4.96 37.53 33.93
CA GLU A 178 -3.69 38.05 34.47
C GLU A 178 -2.48 37.28 33.94
N GLY A 179 -2.65 35.96 33.74
CA GLY A 179 -1.61 35.09 33.21
C GLY A 179 -1.20 35.36 31.77
N ILE A 180 -1.84 36.29 31.05
CA ILE A 180 -1.43 36.69 29.69
C ILE A 180 -1.15 38.19 29.65
N GLU A 181 0.04 38.57 29.23
CA GLU A 181 0.48 39.96 29.17
C GLU A 181 0.99 40.29 27.76
N ALA A 182 0.33 41.25 27.10
CA ALA A 182 0.79 41.82 25.82
C ALA A 182 1.73 43.00 26.12
N LEU A 183 3.04 42.75 26.06
CA LEU A 183 4.08 43.74 26.39
C LEU A 183 4.30 44.76 25.27
N SER A 184 4.08 44.34 24.02
CA SER A 184 4.05 45.19 22.83
C SER A 184 3.13 44.58 21.76
N ASP A 185 3.06 45.17 20.56
CA ASP A 185 2.29 44.59 19.45
C ASP A 185 2.77 43.17 19.08
N HIS A 186 4.04 42.84 19.31
CA HIS A 186 4.64 41.56 18.91
C HIS A 186 5.20 40.75 20.08
N GLU A 187 5.00 41.19 21.33
CA GLU A 187 5.60 40.52 22.49
C GLU A 187 4.52 40.08 23.48
N LEU A 188 4.43 38.78 23.69
CA LEU A 188 3.42 38.14 24.53
C LEU A 188 4.11 37.34 25.65
N VAL A 189 3.62 37.46 26.87
CA VAL A 189 4.02 36.60 28.00
C VAL A 189 2.82 35.79 28.46
N ILE A 190 3.01 34.48 28.62
CA ILE A 190 2.03 33.56 29.21
C ILE A 190 2.62 32.95 30.48
N ARG A 191 1.89 33.04 31.58
CA ARG A 191 2.23 32.47 32.90
C ARG A 191 1.25 31.36 33.23
N LEU A 192 1.78 30.27 33.78
CA LEU A 192 1.01 29.07 34.12
C LEU A 192 0.82 28.93 35.63
N ASP A 193 -0.22 28.22 36.04
CA ASP A 193 -0.46 27.92 37.47
C ASP A 193 0.68 27.05 38.05
N ASP A 194 1.12 26.04 37.28
CA ASP A 194 2.14 25.05 37.63
C ASP A 194 3.29 25.02 36.60
N GLN A 195 4.42 24.44 37.01
CA GLN A 195 5.56 24.21 36.11
C GLN A 195 5.19 23.15 35.06
N LEU A 196 5.22 23.52 33.78
CA LEU A 196 4.81 22.64 32.68
C LEU A 196 5.70 22.82 31.43
N PRO A 197 6.91 22.22 31.41
CA PRO A 197 7.84 22.33 30.28
C PRO A 197 7.26 21.89 28.92
N ILE A 198 6.21 21.06 28.91
CA ILE A 198 5.54 20.55 27.71
C ILE A 198 4.54 21.55 27.10
N TYR A 199 4.28 22.69 27.74
CA TYR A 199 3.31 23.69 27.30
C TYR A 199 3.42 24.10 25.81
N PRO A 200 4.63 24.27 25.21
CA PRO A 200 4.73 24.60 23.80
C PRO A 200 4.10 23.54 22.87
N ALA A 201 4.11 22.26 23.24
CA ALA A 201 3.43 21.23 22.47
C ALA A 201 1.90 21.38 22.50
N MET A 202 1.35 21.77 23.65
CA MET A 202 -0.09 22.00 23.79
C MET A 202 -0.61 23.15 22.92
N LEU A 203 0.25 24.13 22.61
CA LEU A 203 -0.09 25.26 21.70
C LEU A 203 -0.18 24.85 20.23
N THR A 204 0.11 23.59 19.88
CA THR A 204 -0.08 23.03 18.53
C THR A 204 -1.48 22.45 18.31
N ASP A 205 -2.26 22.26 19.38
CA ASP A 205 -3.66 21.85 19.30
C ASP A 205 -4.44 22.89 18.49
N LYS A 206 -5.16 22.46 17.46
CA LYS A 206 -5.92 23.37 16.60
C LYS A 206 -7.07 24.07 17.33
N ARG A 207 -7.53 23.57 18.47
CA ARG A 207 -8.47 24.28 19.35
C ARG A 207 -7.87 25.55 19.95
N THR A 208 -6.54 25.70 19.97
CA THR A 208 -5.84 26.90 20.43
C THR A 208 -5.57 27.92 19.33
N ALA A 209 -6.13 27.72 18.13
CA ALA A 209 -5.92 28.62 17.01
C ALA A 209 -6.46 30.04 17.27
N ILE A 210 -5.74 31.04 16.75
CA ILE A 210 -6.04 32.44 17.01
C ILE A 210 -7.16 32.93 16.10
N THR A 211 -8.12 33.61 16.70
CA THR A 211 -9.35 34.07 16.05
C THR A 211 -9.62 35.55 16.33
N ARG A 212 -10.37 36.17 15.41
CA ARG A 212 -10.90 37.53 15.56
C ARG A 212 -12.38 37.54 15.26
N SER A 213 -13.17 38.18 16.13
CA SER A 213 -14.59 38.40 15.93
C SER A 213 -14.84 39.68 15.14
N VAL A 214 -15.60 39.60 14.05
CA VAL A 214 -15.95 40.73 13.18
C VAL A 214 -17.47 40.80 12.94
N PRO A 215 -18.07 41.98 12.71
CA PRO A 215 -19.48 42.07 12.35
C PRO A 215 -19.80 41.31 11.05
N ASP A 216 -20.88 40.52 11.02
CA ASP A 216 -21.27 39.74 9.83
C ASP A 216 -21.73 40.68 8.69
N ALA A 217 -21.24 40.42 7.48
CA ALA A 217 -21.48 41.28 6.32
C ALA A 217 -22.93 41.12 5.81
N GLY A 218 -23.84 41.92 6.38
CA GLY A 218 -25.24 42.03 5.91
C GLY A 218 -26.27 41.26 6.73
N LYS A 219 -25.94 40.79 7.94
CA LYS A 219 -26.87 40.22 8.94
C LYS A 219 -26.64 40.83 10.33
N GLU A 220 -27.63 40.75 11.22
CA GLU A 220 -27.39 40.97 12.66
C GLU A 220 -26.64 39.75 13.20
N GLY A 221 -25.31 39.82 13.31
CA GLY A 221 -24.46 38.72 13.76
C GLY A 221 -22.97 39.07 13.86
N VAL A 222 -22.18 38.15 14.42
CA VAL A 222 -20.71 38.23 14.52
C VAL A 222 -20.14 37.00 13.83
N SER A 223 -19.21 37.20 12.90
CA SER A 223 -18.43 36.16 12.23
C SER A 223 -17.06 36.01 12.88
N VAL A 224 -16.50 34.81 12.84
CA VAL A 224 -15.17 34.53 13.36
C VAL A 224 -14.23 34.26 12.20
N ILE A 225 -13.13 35.00 12.13
CA ILE A 225 -12.11 34.92 11.08
C ILE A 225 -10.76 34.49 11.66
N GLY A 226 -9.94 33.88 10.81
CA GLY A 226 -8.60 33.41 11.15
C GLY A 226 -7.50 34.11 10.35
N THR A 227 -6.35 33.47 10.29
CA THR A 227 -5.15 33.90 9.54
C THR A 227 -4.77 32.93 8.42
N GLY A 228 -5.48 31.79 8.30
CA GLY A 228 -5.12 30.69 7.41
C GLY A 228 -5.46 30.91 5.93
N PRO A 229 -5.00 29.99 5.06
CA PRO A 229 -5.03 30.14 3.59
C PRO A 229 -6.43 30.10 2.97
N PHE A 230 -7.44 29.66 3.71
CA PHE A 230 -8.84 29.71 3.30
C PHE A 230 -9.71 30.43 4.33
N ARG A 231 -10.80 31.05 3.89
CA ARG A 231 -11.80 31.71 4.74
C ARG A 231 -13.15 31.01 4.62
N VAL A 232 -13.95 31.02 5.68
CA VAL A 232 -15.31 30.45 5.65
C VAL A 232 -16.20 31.31 4.76
N ARG A 233 -16.68 30.74 3.65
CA ARG A 233 -17.65 31.38 2.75
C ARG A 233 -19.08 31.13 3.20
N SER A 234 -19.40 29.88 3.56
CA SER A 234 -20.71 29.51 4.08
C SER A 234 -20.65 28.21 4.87
N GLN A 235 -21.43 28.15 5.95
CA GLN A 235 -21.61 26.94 6.75
C GLN A 235 -23.11 26.66 6.90
N GLN A 236 -23.51 25.45 6.52
CA GLN A 236 -24.85 24.90 6.68
C GLN A 236 -24.71 23.49 7.28
N PRO A 237 -25.77 22.90 7.86
CA PRO A 237 -25.69 21.55 8.41
C PRO A 237 -25.20 20.51 7.39
N GLU A 238 -25.55 20.69 6.11
CA GLU A 238 -25.23 19.75 5.03
C GLU A 238 -23.85 19.99 4.40
N ASN A 239 -23.32 21.22 4.47
CA ASN A 239 -22.03 21.55 3.86
C ASN A 239 -21.31 22.76 4.49
N LEU A 240 -19.98 22.72 4.43
CA LEU A 240 -19.09 23.84 4.73
C LEU A 240 -18.29 24.19 3.48
N ILE A 241 -18.37 25.44 3.03
CA ILE A 241 -17.63 25.96 1.88
C ILE A 241 -16.57 26.93 2.38
N LEU A 242 -15.32 26.61 2.09
CA LEU A 242 -14.16 27.47 2.28
C LEU A 242 -13.75 28.04 0.94
N GLU A 243 -13.39 29.33 0.90
CA GLU A 243 -12.83 29.98 -0.28
C GLU A 243 -11.41 30.45 -0.01
N ARG A 244 -10.57 30.46 -1.03
CA ARG A 244 -9.17 30.88 -0.92
C ARG A 244 -9.06 32.32 -0.41
N ASP A 245 -8.12 32.55 0.50
CA ASP A 245 -7.73 33.90 0.90
C ASP A 245 -6.66 34.46 -0.05
N GLU A 246 -7.05 35.45 -0.87
CA GLU A 246 -6.14 36.10 -1.83
C GLU A 246 -5.06 36.97 -1.16
N ASP A 247 -5.23 37.31 0.12
CA ASP A 247 -4.30 38.13 0.91
C ASP A 247 -3.54 37.31 1.98
N TYR A 248 -3.47 35.98 1.83
CA TYR A 248 -2.84 35.08 2.80
C TYR A 248 -1.36 35.44 3.06
N TRP A 249 -0.99 35.53 4.34
CA TRP A 249 0.33 36.01 4.78
C TRP A 249 1.47 35.02 4.48
N GLY A 250 1.18 33.72 4.39
CA GLY A 250 2.18 32.66 4.19
C GLY A 250 2.83 32.63 2.80
N GLY A 251 2.57 33.63 1.95
CA GLY A 251 3.24 33.88 0.67
C GLY A 251 2.75 33.03 -0.49
N GLU A 252 2.38 31.77 -0.25
CA GLU A 252 1.92 30.85 -1.30
C GLU A 252 0.40 30.68 -1.26
N LEU A 253 -0.26 31.08 -2.34
CA LEU A 253 -1.71 30.93 -2.48
C LEU A 253 -2.08 29.47 -2.76
N PRO A 254 -3.19 28.97 -2.18
CA PRO A 254 -3.77 27.69 -2.57
C PRO A 254 -4.00 27.54 -4.07
N ASN A 255 -3.68 26.35 -4.59
CA ASN A 255 -3.87 26.01 -6.00
C ASN A 255 -5.35 25.91 -6.39
N ILE A 256 -6.23 25.55 -5.45
CA ILE A 256 -7.70 25.51 -5.60
C ILE A 256 -8.35 26.81 -5.11
N GLU A 257 -9.49 27.17 -5.72
CA GLU A 257 -10.25 28.38 -5.34
C GLU A 257 -11.15 28.16 -4.13
N ALA A 258 -11.62 26.92 -3.92
CA ALA A 258 -12.53 26.61 -2.83
C ALA A 258 -12.49 25.12 -2.44
N ILE A 259 -12.91 24.83 -1.21
CA ILE A 259 -13.17 23.48 -0.70
C ILE A 259 -14.62 23.43 -0.25
N GLU A 260 -15.39 22.47 -0.75
CA GLU A 260 -16.71 22.13 -0.24
C GLU A 260 -16.65 20.81 0.51
N PHE A 261 -16.76 20.88 1.84
CA PHE A 261 -16.94 19.73 2.70
C PHE A 261 -18.43 19.38 2.78
N LYS A 262 -18.82 18.17 2.36
CA LYS A 262 -20.21 17.70 2.37
C LYS A 262 -20.42 16.59 3.39
N ALA A 263 -21.37 16.78 4.28
CA ALA A 263 -21.78 15.75 5.22
C ALA A 263 -22.57 14.64 4.50
N CYS A 264 -22.18 13.39 4.72
CA CYS A 264 -22.80 12.20 4.13
C CYS A 264 -23.38 11.29 5.23
N PRO A 265 -24.50 10.59 4.96
CA PRO A 265 -25.19 9.84 6.01
C PRO A 265 -24.48 8.54 6.44
N ASN A 266 -23.64 7.92 5.59
CA ASN A 266 -22.88 6.71 5.89
C ASN A 266 -21.81 6.41 4.82
N SER A 267 -20.94 5.44 5.11
CA SER A 267 -19.84 4.99 4.25
C SER A 267 -20.29 4.59 2.82
N ALA A 268 -21.44 3.91 2.69
CA ALA A 268 -21.97 3.48 1.39
C ALA A 268 -22.42 4.66 0.51
N ALA A 269 -22.98 5.72 1.11
CA ALA A 269 -23.33 6.94 0.40
C ALA A 269 -22.09 7.68 -0.12
N ILE A 270 -21.00 7.70 0.67
CA ILE A 270 -19.71 8.25 0.25
C ILE A 270 -19.16 7.45 -0.94
N ALA A 271 -19.15 6.12 -0.86
CA ALA A 271 -18.67 5.24 -1.93
C ALA A 271 -19.42 5.47 -3.25
N SER A 272 -20.75 5.49 -3.18
CA SER A 272 -21.63 5.72 -4.34
C SER A 272 -21.40 7.10 -4.97
N GLY A 273 -21.40 8.16 -4.15
CA GLY A 273 -21.17 9.53 -4.62
C GLY A 273 -19.77 9.71 -5.23
N PHE A 274 -18.75 9.09 -4.64
CA PHE A 274 -17.39 9.15 -5.18
C PHE A 274 -17.29 8.44 -6.55
N ARG A 275 -17.87 7.24 -6.70
CA ARG A 275 -17.94 6.53 -8.00
C ARG A 275 -18.69 7.32 -9.06
N ALA A 276 -19.74 8.04 -8.66
CA ALA A 276 -20.55 8.91 -9.51
C ALA A 276 -19.82 10.21 -9.89
N GLY A 277 -18.80 10.62 -9.12
CA GLY A 277 -18.06 11.86 -9.29
C GLY A 277 -18.67 13.06 -8.58
N ASP A 278 -19.55 12.83 -7.60
CA ASP A 278 -20.14 13.87 -6.74
C ASP A 278 -19.14 14.37 -5.69
N PHE A 279 -18.15 13.54 -5.35
CA PHE A 279 -17.02 13.87 -4.48
C PHE A 279 -15.71 13.72 -5.25
N ASP A 280 -14.81 14.69 -5.08
CA ASP A 280 -13.46 14.66 -5.63
C ASP A 280 -12.46 14.00 -4.67
N LEU A 281 -12.73 14.02 -3.36
CA LEU A 281 -11.94 13.38 -2.32
C LEU A 281 -12.87 12.57 -1.42
N ALA A 282 -12.54 11.29 -1.26
CA ALA A 282 -13.24 10.41 -0.34
C ALA A 282 -12.29 9.81 0.69
N ARG A 283 -12.87 9.58 1.86
CA ARG A 283 -12.32 8.86 3.00
C ARG A 283 -13.51 8.23 3.74
N ASP A 284 -13.26 7.29 4.64
CA ASP A 284 -14.32 6.62 5.41
C ASP A 284 -15.23 5.69 4.58
N LEU A 285 -14.61 4.93 3.68
CA LEU A 285 -15.24 3.79 3.00
C LEU A 285 -15.02 2.50 3.81
N VAL A 286 -15.98 1.58 3.71
CA VAL A 286 -15.77 0.17 4.10
C VAL A 286 -14.77 -0.49 3.15
N LEU A 287 -14.11 -1.54 3.61
CA LEU A 287 -13.00 -2.17 2.88
C LEU A 287 -13.46 -2.69 1.52
N GLU A 288 -14.61 -3.34 1.45
CA GLU A 288 -15.17 -3.89 0.21
C GLU A 288 -15.44 -2.80 -0.84
N ASP A 289 -16.00 -1.67 -0.41
CA ASP A 289 -16.27 -0.54 -1.29
C ASP A 289 -14.98 0.11 -1.79
N LEU A 290 -13.99 0.27 -0.91
CA LEU A 290 -12.68 0.78 -1.26
C LEU A 290 -12.00 -0.14 -2.26
N GLU A 291 -11.99 -1.44 -2.02
CA GLU A 291 -11.44 -2.42 -2.95
C GLU A 291 -12.14 -2.34 -4.30
N GLU A 292 -13.47 -2.34 -4.35
CA GLU A 292 -14.23 -2.19 -5.59
C GLU A 292 -13.87 -0.87 -6.33
N ILE A 293 -13.71 0.24 -5.61
CA ILE A 293 -13.28 1.52 -6.19
C ILE A 293 -11.86 1.42 -6.76
N LEU A 294 -10.95 0.70 -6.09
CA LEU A 294 -9.58 0.50 -6.56
C LEU A 294 -9.46 -0.45 -7.76
N HIS A 295 -10.47 -1.29 -7.99
CA HIS A 295 -10.59 -2.06 -9.24
C HIS A 295 -11.00 -1.18 -10.44
N ASP A 296 -11.59 -0.01 -10.19
CA ASP A 296 -11.91 0.93 -11.26
C ASP A 296 -10.63 1.71 -11.66
N PRO A 297 -10.19 1.60 -12.93
CA PRO A 297 -8.99 2.29 -13.41
C PRO A 297 -9.03 3.82 -13.26
N ARG A 298 -10.22 4.42 -13.03
CA ARG A 298 -10.35 5.86 -12.74
C ARG A 298 -9.73 6.27 -11.42
N PHE A 299 -9.62 5.35 -10.45
CA PHE A 299 -9.25 5.65 -9.07
C PHE A 299 -8.04 4.84 -8.57
N HIS A 300 -7.63 3.80 -9.30
CA HIS A 300 -6.54 2.87 -8.93
C HIS A 300 -5.25 3.57 -8.42
N ASP A 301 -4.74 4.54 -9.18
CA ASP A 301 -3.48 5.25 -8.85
C ASP A 301 -3.68 6.48 -7.94
N ASN A 302 -4.90 6.73 -7.46
CA ASN A 302 -5.24 7.97 -6.74
C ASN A 302 -5.49 7.74 -5.24
N LEU A 303 -4.99 6.63 -4.71
CA LEU A 303 -5.01 6.32 -3.29
C LEU A 303 -3.67 6.68 -2.66
N VAL A 304 -3.70 7.47 -1.59
CA VAL A 304 -2.53 7.72 -0.74
C VAL A 304 -2.83 7.17 0.64
N GLU A 305 -1.89 6.41 1.19
CA GLU A 305 -1.95 5.78 2.50
C GLU A 305 -0.82 6.33 3.37
N LYS A 306 -1.11 6.67 4.63
CA LYS A 306 -0.10 7.11 5.61
C LYS A 306 -0.51 6.63 7.00
N PRO A 307 0.37 5.94 7.75
CA PRO A 307 0.11 5.59 9.14
C PRO A 307 -0.31 6.83 9.93
N GLN A 308 -1.39 6.71 10.70
CA GLN A 308 -1.91 7.79 11.52
C GLN A 308 -1.60 7.54 12.99
N LYS A 309 -1.43 8.62 13.74
CA LYS A 309 -1.31 8.58 15.19
C LYS A 309 -2.71 8.39 15.80
N PHE A 310 -3.34 7.25 15.53
CA PHE A 310 -4.70 6.95 15.99
C PHE A 310 -4.65 5.60 16.70
N VAL A 311 -5.35 5.44 17.82
CA VAL A 311 -5.51 4.15 18.51
C VAL A 311 -7.00 3.83 18.67
N TYR A 312 -7.39 2.61 18.32
CA TYR A 312 -8.69 2.03 18.65
C TYR A 312 -8.52 1.09 19.82
N PHE A 313 -9.46 1.12 20.77
CA PHE A 313 -9.27 0.46 22.06
C PHE A 313 -10.57 0.06 22.73
N ILE A 314 -10.41 -0.79 23.75
CA ILE A 314 -11.41 -1.12 24.74
C ILE A 314 -10.96 -0.52 26.07
N LEU A 315 -11.85 0.22 26.71
CA LEU A 315 -11.66 0.79 28.05
C LEU A 315 -12.72 0.21 28.97
N PHE A 316 -12.30 -0.44 30.04
CA PHE A 316 -13.18 -1.04 31.03
C PHE A 316 -13.45 -0.06 32.16
N ASN A 317 -14.70 0.03 32.61
CA ASN A 317 -15.07 0.85 33.75
C ASN A 317 -14.59 0.21 35.07
N THR A 318 -13.55 0.80 35.66
CA THR A 318 -12.95 0.30 36.90
C THR A 318 -13.64 0.81 38.17
N GLN A 319 -14.62 1.70 38.04
CA GLN A 319 -15.30 2.32 39.19
C GLN A 319 -16.23 1.36 39.91
N GLU A 320 -16.39 1.61 41.22
CA GLU A 320 -17.32 0.86 42.06
C GLU A 320 -18.74 0.92 41.50
N GLY A 321 -19.37 -0.24 41.35
CA GLY A 321 -20.73 -0.37 40.80
C GLY A 321 -20.78 -0.85 39.35
N SER A 322 -19.67 -0.83 38.61
CA SER A 322 -19.58 -1.51 37.30
C SER A 322 -19.22 -2.99 37.45
N SER A 323 -19.74 -3.82 36.55
CA SER A 323 -19.39 -5.25 36.49
C SER A 323 -17.91 -5.46 36.16
N THR A 324 -17.30 -4.55 35.38
CA THR A 324 -15.90 -4.61 34.97
C THR A 324 -14.94 -3.97 35.99
N SER A 325 -15.44 -3.58 37.16
CA SER A 325 -14.59 -3.27 38.33
C SER A 325 -13.80 -4.48 38.83
N ASN A 326 -14.29 -5.71 38.55
CA ASN A 326 -13.59 -6.96 38.83
C ASN A 326 -12.33 -7.11 37.93
N PRO A 327 -11.11 -7.16 38.48
CA PRO A 327 -9.88 -7.21 37.69
C PRO A 327 -9.70 -8.54 36.93
N GLN A 328 -10.17 -9.66 37.47
CA GLN A 328 -10.15 -10.94 36.79
C GLN A 328 -11.10 -10.96 35.58
N LEU A 329 -12.30 -10.36 35.69
CA LEU A 329 -13.19 -10.23 34.52
C LEU A 329 -12.50 -9.45 33.40
N ARG A 330 -11.85 -8.32 33.71
CA ARG A 330 -11.08 -7.55 32.72
C ARG A 330 -9.92 -8.33 32.12
N GLN A 331 -9.21 -9.09 32.95
CA GLN A 331 -8.11 -9.95 32.52
C GLN A 331 -8.59 -11.03 31.55
N ALA A 332 -9.69 -11.71 31.86
CA ALA A 332 -10.30 -12.71 30.98
C ALA A 332 -10.70 -12.07 29.64
N LEU A 333 -11.45 -10.96 29.68
CA LEU A 333 -11.94 -10.26 28.49
C LEU A 333 -10.81 -9.71 27.62
N SER A 334 -9.75 -9.17 28.21
CA SER A 334 -8.58 -8.66 27.47
C SER A 334 -7.72 -9.80 26.92
N GLY A 335 -7.57 -10.89 27.67
CA GLY A 335 -6.69 -12.01 27.32
C GLY A 335 -7.16 -12.81 26.11
N VAL A 336 -8.47 -12.95 25.90
CA VAL A 336 -9.02 -13.70 24.76
C VAL A 336 -9.05 -12.89 23.46
N VAL A 337 -8.93 -11.56 23.54
CA VAL A 337 -8.94 -10.69 22.37
C VAL A 337 -7.64 -10.83 21.60
N ARG A 338 -7.70 -11.54 20.48
CA ARG A 338 -6.60 -11.66 19.51
C ARG A 338 -6.61 -10.49 18.55
N ALA A 339 -6.25 -9.29 19.03
CA ALA A 339 -6.29 -8.05 18.26
C ALA A 339 -5.62 -8.18 16.87
N ARG A 340 -4.47 -8.85 16.80
CA ARG A 340 -3.78 -9.16 15.53
C ARG A 340 -4.62 -9.97 14.54
N ASP A 341 -5.26 -11.03 15.02
CA ASP A 341 -6.03 -11.92 14.16
C ASP A 341 -7.32 -11.24 13.71
N LEU A 342 -8.01 -10.54 14.63
CA LEU A 342 -9.20 -9.74 14.35
C LEU A 342 -8.92 -8.67 13.29
N VAL A 343 -7.85 -7.90 13.46
CA VAL A 343 -7.50 -6.79 12.56
C VAL A 343 -7.12 -7.29 11.18
N TRP A 344 -6.32 -8.36 11.09
CA TRP A 344 -5.91 -8.89 9.79
C TRP A 344 -7.03 -9.58 9.02
N GLN A 345 -7.93 -10.29 9.72
CA GLN A 345 -9.08 -10.93 9.09
C GLN A 345 -10.11 -9.92 8.56
N THR A 346 -10.21 -8.73 9.18
CA THR A 346 -11.29 -7.79 8.89
C THR A 346 -10.84 -6.52 8.17
N LEU A 347 -9.65 -5.98 8.48
CA LEU A 347 -9.19 -4.67 8.00
C LEU A 347 -7.98 -4.76 7.05
N GLY A 348 -7.30 -5.90 7.02
CA GLY A 348 -6.16 -6.15 6.13
C GLY A 348 -5.03 -5.12 6.31
N ARG A 349 -4.60 -4.51 5.20
CA ARG A 349 -3.46 -3.57 5.17
C ARG A 349 -3.78 -2.15 5.66
N PHE A 350 -5.05 -1.84 5.93
CA PHE A 350 -5.49 -0.49 6.31
C PHE A 350 -5.52 -0.25 7.83
N ALA A 351 -4.98 -1.19 8.61
CA ALA A 351 -4.82 -1.07 10.05
C ALA A 351 -3.58 -1.86 10.51
N GLU A 352 -2.90 -1.35 11.52
CA GLU A 352 -1.79 -2.01 12.18
C GLU A 352 -2.25 -2.54 13.55
N PRO A 353 -2.13 -3.85 13.84
CA PRO A 353 -2.49 -4.37 15.16
C PRO A 353 -1.73 -3.65 16.28
N ALA A 354 -2.47 -3.11 17.25
CA ALA A 354 -1.87 -2.33 18.32
C ALA A 354 -1.51 -3.23 19.50
N VAL A 355 -0.28 -3.08 19.99
CA VAL A 355 0.17 -3.67 21.26
C VAL A 355 0.30 -2.63 22.37
N SER A 356 0.15 -1.36 22.02
CA SER A 356 0.49 -0.16 22.79
C SER A 356 -0.65 0.84 22.66
N MET A 357 -0.90 1.62 23.71
CA MET A 357 -1.83 2.75 23.68
C MET A 357 -1.22 3.94 22.95
N ILE A 358 0.07 4.21 23.23
CA ILE A 358 0.80 5.29 22.57
C ILE A 358 1.03 4.88 21.10
N PRO A 359 0.54 5.65 20.11
CA PRO A 359 0.72 5.34 18.69
C PRO A 359 2.18 5.41 18.20
N PRO A 360 2.52 4.72 17.09
CA PRO A 360 3.81 4.86 16.43
C PRO A 360 4.15 6.32 16.11
N GLY A 361 5.41 6.70 16.31
CA GLY A 361 5.90 8.07 16.05
C GLY A 361 5.64 9.06 17.19
N ILE A 362 5.16 8.60 18.36
CA ILE A 362 5.07 9.38 19.59
C ILE A 362 6.07 8.85 20.63
N LEU A 363 6.72 9.76 21.37
CA LEU A 363 7.67 9.43 22.43
C LEU A 363 7.02 8.46 23.43
N GLY A 364 7.71 7.36 23.77
CA GLY A 364 7.20 6.35 24.70
C GLY A 364 6.60 5.12 24.03
N HIS A 365 6.27 5.18 22.73
CA HIS A 365 5.80 4.00 21.98
C HIS A 365 6.79 2.82 22.11
N ASP A 366 6.25 1.61 22.32
CA ASP A 366 7.02 0.37 22.39
C ASP A 366 6.52 -0.66 21.37
N ALA A 367 7.12 -0.62 20.16
CA ALA A 367 6.86 -1.58 19.10
C ALA A 367 7.30 -3.02 19.47
N GLY A 368 8.11 -3.20 20.52
CA GLY A 368 8.60 -4.51 20.97
C GLY A 368 7.72 -5.18 22.02
N ARG A 369 6.65 -4.50 22.48
CA ARG A 369 5.76 -5.00 23.53
C ARG A 369 5.06 -6.29 23.09
N ARG A 370 5.02 -7.28 23.99
CA ARG A 370 4.35 -8.56 23.73
C ARG A 370 2.88 -8.46 24.11
N PRO A 371 1.94 -8.85 23.23
CA PRO A 371 0.52 -8.83 23.56
C PRO A 371 0.21 -9.85 24.66
N PHE A 372 -0.66 -9.45 25.59
CA PHE A 372 -1.24 -10.34 26.58
C PHE A 372 -2.25 -11.28 25.91
N ALA A 373 -2.33 -12.50 26.41
CA ALA A 373 -2.89 -13.63 25.68
C ALA A 373 -3.34 -14.73 26.64
N LEU A 374 -4.63 -15.10 26.59
CA LEU A 374 -5.20 -16.28 27.25
C LEU A 374 -5.92 -17.15 26.21
N THR A 375 -5.89 -18.45 26.42
CA THR A 375 -6.83 -19.37 25.77
C THR A 375 -8.23 -19.20 26.38
N ILE A 376 -9.26 -19.64 25.65
CA ILE A 376 -10.64 -19.64 26.15
C ILE A 376 -10.74 -20.43 27.46
N ASP A 377 -10.10 -21.60 27.54
CA ASP A 377 -10.08 -22.44 28.75
C ASP A 377 -9.43 -21.71 29.94
N GLU A 378 -8.26 -21.09 29.75
CA GLU A 378 -7.59 -20.32 30.82
C GLU A 378 -8.42 -19.13 31.30
N ALA A 379 -9.13 -18.46 30.38
CA ALA A 379 -10.03 -17.36 30.72
C ALA A 379 -11.29 -17.86 31.46
N GLN A 380 -11.86 -18.99 31.06
CA GLN A 380 -12.99 -19.62 31.77
C GLN A 380 -12.59 -20.07 33.18
N GLU A 381 -11.44 -20.72 33.34
CA GLU A 381 -10.90 -21.09 34.67
C GLU A 381 -10.74 -19.87 35.58
N LEU A 382 -10.29 -18.74 35.01
CA LEU A 382 -10.13 -17.48 35.73
C LEU A 382 -11.47 -16.87 36.17
N LEU A 383 -12.52 -16.98 35.34
CA LEU A 383 -13.87 -16.54 35.68
C LEU A 383 -14.53 -17.45 36.74
N GLU A 384 -14.38 -18.77 36.60
CA GLU A 384 -14.89 -19.76 37.56
C GLU A 384 -14.27 -19.58 38.95
N ALA A 385 -12.98 -19.28 39.02
CA ALA A 385 -12.28 -19.05 40.30
C ALA A 385 -12.87 -17.87 41.10
N GLU A 386 -13.45 -16.88 40.42
CA GLU A 386 -14.14 -15.73 41.04
C GLU A 386 -15.65 -15.98 41.23
N GLY A 387 -16.14 -17.17 40.91
CA GLY A 387 -17.56 -17.54 41.00
C GLY A 387 -18.44 -16.85 39.95
N LEU A 388 -17.83 -16.37 38.85
CA LEU A 388 -18.55 -15.81 37.69
C LEU A 388 -18.96 -16.94 36.74
N GLU A 389 -19.85 -17.82 37.23
CA GLU A 389 -20.39 -18.95 36.46
C GLU A 389 -21.69 -18.56 35.72
N GLY A 390 -21.79 -18.87 34.43
CA GLY A 390 -22.98 -18.62 33.60
C GLY A 390 -22.89 -17.35 32.75
N THR A 391 -24.05 -16.85 32.29
CA THR A 391 -24.09 -15.69 31.38
C THR A 391 -23.80 -14.38 32.12
N ILE A 392 -22.78 -13.65 31.69
CA ILE A 392 -22.42 -12.32 32.20
C ILE A 392 -22.95 -11.28 31.20
N SER A 393 -23.83 -10.39 31.63
CA SER A 393 -24.33 -9.31 30.76
C SER A 393 -23.60 -8.00 31.05
N LEU A 394 -22.97 -7.40 30.04
CA LEU A 394 -22.30 -6.11 30.15
C LEU A 394 -22.92 -5.09 29.20
N LYS A 395 -22.88 -3.82 29.60
CA LYS A 395 -23.33 -2.69 28.79
C LYS A 395 -22.16 -1.95 28.17
N ALA A 396 -22.20 -1.74 26.87
CA ALA A 396 -21.14 -1.07 26.13
C ALA A 396 -21.61 0.23 25.47
N ALA A 397 -20.77 1.26 25.55
CA ALA A 397 -20.82 2.41 24.66
C ALA A 397 -19.83 2.18 23.52
N VAL A 398 -20.30 2.20 22.26
CA VAL A 398 -19.48 1.89 21.09
C VAL A 398 -19.54 3.03 20.10
N HIS A 399 -18.35 3.53 19.72
CA HIS A 399 -18.25 4.64 18.77
C HIS A 399 -19.00 4.30 17.46
N PRO A 400 -19.85 5.19 16.92
CA PRO A 400 -20.64 4.89 15.71
C PRO A 400 -19.84 4.37 14.51
N LEU A 401 -18.64 4.93 14.25
CA LEU A 401 -17.76 4.42 13.18
C LEU A 401 -17.33 2.95 13.36
N LEU A 402 -17.21 2.45 14.60
CA LEU A 402 -16.92 1.03 14.82
C LEU A 402 -18.10 0.13 14.45
N ARG A 403 -19.33 0.68 14.47
CA ARG A 403 -20.57 -0.02 14.09
C ARG A 403 -20.90 0.10 12.62
N ASP A 404 -20.45 1.16 11.95
CA ASP A 404 -20.61 1.36 10.50
C ASP A 404 -19.42 0.76 9.76
N ARG A 405 -18.27 1.44 9.82
CA ARG A 405 -17.07 1.14 9.01
C ARG A 405 -16.30 -0.09 9.46
N TYR A 406 -16.26 -0.38 10.76
CA TYR A 406 -15.49 -1.50 11.32
C TYR A 406 -16.38 -2.58 11.95
N SER A 407 -17.61 -2.73 11.45
CA SER A 407 -18.63 -3.65 11.99
C SER A 407 -18.14 -5.09 12.07
N SER A 408 -17.44 -5.60 11.05
CA SER A 408 -16.89 -6.96 11.08
C SER A 408 -15.87 -7.18 12.19
N LEU A 409 -15.05 -6.17 12.51
CA LEU A 409 -14.11 -6.24 13.63
C LEU A 409 -14.86 -6.26 14.97
N LEU A 410 -15.86 -5.39 15.11
CA LEU A 410 -16.71 -5.35 16.30
C LEU A 410 -17.43 -6.69 16.50
N ASP A 411 -18.01 -7.27 15.45
CA ASP A 411 -18.69 -8.56 15.51
C ASP A 411 -17.74 -9.69 15.95
N GLY A 412 -16.51 -9.71 15.43
CA GLY A 412 -15.47 -10.68 15.85
C GLY A 412 -15.06 -10.50 17.32
N LEU A 413 -14.94 -9.26 17.80
CA LEU A 413 -14.68 -8.96 19.21
C LEU A 413 -15.84 -9.46 20.10
N LEU A 414 -17.08 -9.13 19.74
CA LEU A 414 -18.27 -9.55 20.49
C LEU A 414 -18.43 -11.07 20.49
N ALA A 415 -18.13 -11.75 19.37
CA ALA A 415 -18.12 -13.20 19.29
C ALA A 415 -17.08 -13.83 20.23
N SER A 416 -15.87 -13.25 20.31
CA SER A 416 -14.82 -13.72 21.22
C SER A 416 -15.25 -13.66 22.68
N TRP A 417 -16.02 -12.64 23.07
CA TRP A 417 -16.57 -12.53 24.42
C TRP A 417 -17.79 -13.44 24.64
N ALA A 418 -18.61 -13.67 23.62
CA ALA A 418 -19.73 -14.60 23.69
C ALA A 418 -19.26 -16.05 23.95
N GLU A 419 -18.08 -16.46 23.46
CA GLU A 419 -17.47 -17.77 23.78
C GLU A 419 -17.13 -17.94 25.26
N LEU A 420 -16.91 -16.84 25.99
CA LEU A 420 -16.76 -16.83 27.45
C LEU A 420 -18.09 -16.75 28.20
N GLY A 421 -19.23 -16.77 27.50
CA GLY A 421 -20.55 -16.57 28.09
C GLY A 421 -20.85 -15.11 28.42
N VAL A 422 -20.13 -14.15 27.82
CA VAL A 422 -20.33 -12.72 28.05
C VAL A 422 -21.18 -12.13 26.93
N GLU A 423 -22.34 -11.59 27.28
CA GLU A 423 -23.26 -10.91 26.36
C GLU A 423 -23.12 -9.40 26.49
N ILE A 424 -22.87 -8.70 25.37
CA ILE A 424 -22.77 -7.24 25.33
C ILE A 424 -24.06 -6.63 24.79
N SER A 425 -24.60 -5.64 25.52
CA SER A 425 -25.65 -4.75 25.03
C SER A 425 -25.07 -3.38 24.70
N ILE A 426 -25.24 -2.90 23.46
CA ILE A 426 -24.78 -1.57 23.05
C ILE A 426 -25.86 -0.54 23.37
N GLU A 427 -25.56 0.41 24.26
CA GLU A 427 -26.54 1.38 24.79
C GLU A 427 -26.56 2.72 24.02
N THR A 428 -25.52 2.99 23.23
CA THR A 428 -25.38 4.25 22.47
C THR A 428 -25.89 4.09 21.04
N THR A 429 -26.65 5.04 20.51
CA THR A 429 -27.20 4.98 19.13
C THR A 429 -26.50 5.89 18.15
N ASP A 430 -25.96 7.01 18.61
CA ASP A 430 -25.39 8.08 17.80
C ASP A 430 -24.13 8.66 18.48
N VAL A 431 -23.48 9.64 17.83
CA VAL A 431 -22.26 10.24 18.35
C VAL A 431 -22.52 11.05 19.62
N GLU A 432 -23.68 11.71 19.74
CA GLU A 432 -24.04 12.53 20.90
C GLU A 432 -24.17 11.67 22.16
N SER A 433 -24.98 10.60 22.10
CA SER A 433 -25.12 9.64 23.20
C SER A 433 -23.79 8.92 23.53
N TYR A 434 -22.94 8.67 22.53
CA TYR A 434 -21.60 8.11 22.76
C TYR A 434 -20.69 9.10 23.50
N LEU A 435 -20.64 10.36 23.08
CA LEU A 435 -19.84 11.39 23.76
C LEU A 435 -20.35 11.64 25.18
N GLU A 436 -21.66 11.59 25.41
CA GLU A 436 -22.23 11.72 26.76
C GLU A 436 -21.81 10.54 27.66
N ALA A 437 -21.88 9.30 27.15
CA ALA A 437 -21.41 8.11 27.83
C ALA A 437 -19.90 8.16 28.13
N MET A 438 -19.09 8.62 27.18
CA MET A 438 -17.64 8.78 27.31
C MET A 438 -17.25 9.69 28.48
N HIS A 439 -18.05 10.71 28.80
CA HIS A 439 -17.80 11.61 29.92
C HIS A 439 -18.39 11.12 31.25
N SER A 440 -19.62 10.59 31.24
CA SER A 440 -20.38 10.32 32.47
C SER A 440 -20.28 8.91 33.01
N ASN A 441 -19.91 7.91 32.18
CA ASN A 441 -19.93 6.47 32.43
C ASN A 441 -21.28 5.85 32.87
N GLU A 442 -22.37 6.63 32.92
CA GLU A 442 -23.62 6.22 33.60
C GLU A 442 -24.23 4.97 32.95
N GLY A 443 -24.23 3.86 33.70
CA GLY A 443 -24.80 2.59 33.24
C GLY A 443 -23.97 1.89 32.17
N ILE A 444 -22.70 2.25 31.98
CA ILE A 444 -21.79 1.66 30.99
C ILE A 444 -20.65 0.90 31.69
N ASP A 445 -20.45 -0.36 31.32
CA ASP A 445 -19.36 -1.21 31.81
C ASP A 445 -18.12 -1.15 30.92
N VAL A 446 -18.31 -0.94 29.61
CA VAL A 446 -17.23 -0.97 28.61
C VAL A 446 -17.39 0.19 27.62
N LEU A 447 -16.33 0.94 27.39
CA LEU A 447 -16.23 1.91 26.30
C LEU A 447 -15.36 1.32 25.20
N ILE A 448 -15.91 1.12 24.00
CA ILE A 448 -15.14 0.72 22.82
C ILE A 448 -15.02 1.96 21.93
N GLY A 449 -13.80 2.46 21.83
CA GLY A 449 -13.54 3.80 21.35
C GLY A 449 -12.29 3.93 20.52
N ARG A 450 -11.96 5.18 20.25
CA ARG A 450 -10.82 5.57 19.47
C ARG A 450 -10.29 6.90 19.96
N TRP A 451 -8.98 7.11 19.90
CA TRP A 451 -8.34 8.37 20.24
C TRP A 451 -7.29 8.76 19.21
N ARG A 452 -7.27 10.04 18.87
CA ARG A 452 -6.21 10.68 18.11
C ARG A 452 -5.66 11.81 18.98
N PRO A 453 -4.33 11.91 19.15
CA PRO A 453 -3.78 12.99 19.94
C PRO A 453 -4.10 14.36 19.33
N ASP A 454 -4.57 15.29 20.16
CA ASP A 454 -4.85 16.68 19.77
C ASP A 454 -3.56 17.44 19.43
N PHE A 455 -2.48 17.11 20.13
CA PHE A 455 -1.12 17.59 19.90
C PHE A 455 -0.12 16.43 19.97
N ASN A 456 1.01 16.57 19.28
CA ASN A 456 1.95 15.46 19.08
C ASN A 456 2.89 15.21 20.28
N ASP A 457 2.33 14.85 21.43
CA ASP A 457 3.09 14.49 22.63
C ASP A 457 2.37 13.36 23.39
N PRO A 458 3.09 12.42 24.03
CA PRO A 458 2.47 11.34 24.81
C PRO A 458 1.55 11.82 25.94
N ASP A 459 1.71 13.05 26.44
CA ASP A 459 0.81 13.63 27.44
C ASP A 459 -0.65 13.56 27.00
N ASP A 460 -0.93 13.76 25.72
CA ASP A 460 -2.29 13.77 25.20
C ASP A 460 -2.94 12.38 25.18
N CYS A 461 -2.16 11.33 24.91
CA CYS A 461 -2.65 9.94 24.96
C CYS A 461 -2.63 9.35 26.38
N THR A 462 -2.19 10.12 27.38
CA THR A 462 -1.97 9.62 28.73
C THR A 462 -2.61 10.53 29.77
N HIS A 463 -1.96 11.62 30.17
CA HIS A 463 -2.49 12.58 31.16
C HIS A 463 -3.84 13.17 30.77
N SER A 464 -3.98 13.69 29.54
CA SER A 464 -5.24 14.27 29.06
C SER A 464 -6.40 13.26 29.09
N LEU A 465 -6.10 11.97 29.04
CA LEU A 465 -7.11 10.90 29.07
C LEU A 465 -7.35 10.34 30.47
N PHE A 466 -6.32 10.12 31.28
CA PHE A 466 -6.40 9.24 32.45
C PHE A 466 -6.07 9.90 33.80
N ASP A 467 -5.71 11.18 33.83
CA ASP A 467 -5.58 11.90 35.12
C ASP A 467 -6.91 11.87 35.89
N SER A 468 -6.89 11.47 37.16
CA SER A 468 -8.11 11.24 37.94
C SER A 468 -8.93 12.50 38.20
N THR A 469 -8.37 13.70 37.99
CA THR A 469 -9.06 14.98 38.23
C THR A 469 -9.47 15.65 36.91
N ARG A 470 -8.58 15.63 35.92
CA ARG A 470 -8.67 16.42 34.69
C ARG A 470 -8.84 15.56 33.43
N GLY A 471 -8.51 14.28 33.51
CA GLY A 471 -8.54 13.37 32.37
C GLY A 471 -9.95 13.16 31.82
N MET A 472 -10.04 12.94 30.51
CA MET A 472 -11.30 12.69 29.82
C MET A 472 -12.01 11.42 30.32
N PHE A 473 -11.24 10.36 30.56
CA PHE A 473 -11.72 9.06 31.03
C PHE A 473 -11.67 8.89 32.55
N ARG A 474 -11.54 9.99 33.32
CA ARG A 474 -11.52 9.96 34.79
C ARG A 474 -12.71 9.24 35.42
N SER A 475 -13.86 9.24 34.75
CA SER A 475 -15.06 8.51 35.18
C SER A 475 -14.93 7.00 34.96
N TYR A 476 -14.10 6.52 34.05
CA TYR A 476 -13.86 5.09 33.83
C TYR A 476 -12.66 4.56 34.61
N TYR A 477 -11.62 5.38 34.78
CA TYR A 477 -10.36 5.01 35.42
C TYR A 477 -9.84 6.15 36.28
N ALA A 478 -9.49 5.84 37.52
CA ALA A 478 -8.84 6.75 38.46
C ALA A 478 -7.82 5.98 39.31
N SER A 479 -6.59 6.47 39.39
CA SER A 479 -5.50 5.78 40.10
C SER A 479 -4.46 6.78 40.59
N ASP A 480 -4.29 6.86 41.92
CA ASP A 480 -3.27 7.71 42.54
C ASP A 480 -1.86 7.42 41.99
N LYS A 481 -1.57 6.15 41.70
CA LYS A 481 -0.28 5.73 41.14
C LYS A 481 -0.10 6.19 39.69
N ALA A 482 -1.17 6.14 38.90
CA ALA A 482 -1.14 6.68 37.54
C ALA A 482 -0.91 8.19 37.58
N ASP A 483 -1.64 8.91 38.44
CA ASP A 483 -1.52 10.36 38.60
C ASP A 483 -0.09 10.76 39.00
N GLU A 484 0.53 10.06 39.96
CA GLU A 484 1.92 10.29 40.36
C GLU A 484 2.91 10.13 39.19
N ILE A 485 2.73 9.09 38.36
CA ILE A 485 3.61 8.83 37.20
C ILE A 485 3.42 9.91 36.13
N LEU A 486 2.18 10.26 35.83
CA LEU A 486 1.83 11.22 34.78
C LEU A 486 2.25 12.64 35.15
N GLU A 487 2.02 13.07 36.40
CA GLU A 487 2.51 14.36 36.89
C GLU A 487 4.04 14.44 36.91
N ALA A 488 4.73 13.34 37.23
CA ALA A 488 6.18 13.27 37.10
C ALA A 488 6.63 13.38 35.63
N ALA A 489 5.91 12.73 34.70
CA ALA A 489 6.22 12.75 33.27
C ALA A 489 6.10 14.16 32.67
N ARG A 490 5.10 14.94 33.10
CA ARG A 490 4.85 16.33 32.69
C ARG A 490 5.93 17.30 33.13
N ARG A 491 6.53 17.06 34.31
CA ARG A 491 7.58 17.91 34.90
C ARG A 491 8.99 17.55 34.47
N GLU A 492 9.18 16.34 33.94
CA GLU A 492 10.48 15.90 33.44
C GLU A 492 10.80 16.57 32.10
N SER A 493 11.94 17.24 32.01
CA SER A 493 12.37 17.95 30.80
C SER A 493 13.27 17.10 29.89
N LYS A 494 13.85 16.01 30.41
CA LYS A 494 14.73 15.13 29.62
C LYS A 494 13.92 14.08 28.85
N PRO A 495 14.05 14.00 27.51
CA PRO A 495 13.28 13.05 26.70
C PRO A 495 13.35 11.59 27.17
N THR A 496 14.52 11.09 27.56
CA THR A 496 14.68 9.70 28.05
C THR A 496 14.01 9.46 29.40
N GLY A 497 13.94 10.47 30.26
CA GLY A 497 13.22 10.40 31.53
C GLY A 497 11.72 10.34 31.30
N ARG A 498 11.21 11.22 30.42
CA ARG A 498 9.80 11.25 29.99
C ARG A 498 9.37 9.92 29.38
N GLU A 499 10.12 9.43 28.40
CA GLU A 499 9.87 8.14 27.74
C GLU A 499 9.72 6.99 28.74
N GLY A 500 10.63 6.91 29.72
CA GLY A 500 10.59 5.90 30.77
C GLY A 500 9.39 6.04 31.72
N LEU A 501 8.86 7.24 31.93
CA LEU A 501 7.68 7.48 32.77
C LEU A 501 6.39 7.14 32.01
N TYR A 502 6.26 7.53 30.75
CA TYR A 502 5.09 7.16 29.94
C TYR A 502 4.99 5.66 29.71
N ARG A 503 6.11 4.95 29.49
CA ARG A 503 6.10 3.48 29.43
C ARG A 503 5.67 2.84 30.74
N LYS A 504 6.05 3.39 31.89
CA LYS A 504 5.59 2.89 33.20
C LYS A 504 4.10 3.07 33.41
N PHE A 505 3.54 4.19 32.94
CA PHE A 505 2.09 4.39 32.98
C PHE A 505 1.37 3.40 32.07
N GLU A 506 1.87 3.21 30.84
CA GLU A 506 1.30 2.22 29.92
C GLU A 506 1.40 0.79 30.48
N ASP A 507 2.54 0.41 31.08
CA ASP A 507 2.68 -0.87 31.77
C ASP A 507 1.61 -1.03 32.86
N LEU A 508 1.40 0.01 33.69
CA LEU A 508 0.42 -0.01 34.77
C LEU A 508 -1.00 -0.26 34.26
N ILE A 509 -1.46 0.53 33.28
CA ILE A 509 -2.86 0.46 32.83
C ILE A 509 -3.16 -0.83 32.06
N LEU A 510 -2.16 -1.39 31.35
CA LEU A 510 -2.26 -2.67 30.65
C LEU A 510 -2.18 -3.86 31.62
N GLU A 511 -1.34 -3.81 32.66
CA GLU A 511 -1.27 -4.83 33.73
C GLU A 511 -2.55 -4.86 34.57
N GLU A 512 -3.20 -3.72 34.75
CA GLU A 512 -4.52 -3.62 35.41
C GLU A 512 -5.68 -4.04 34.50
N HIS A 513 -5.38 -4.33 33.23
CA HIS A 513 -6.34 -4.65 32.17
C HIS A 513 -7.46 -3.61 32.06
N ALA A 514 -7.20 -2.36 32.44
CA ALA A 514 -8.19 -1.29 32.33
C ALA A 514 -8.33 -0.83 30.88
N PHE A 515 -7.25 -0.91 30.10
CA PHE A 515 -7.18 -0.55 28.70
C PHE A 515 -6.70 -1.75 27.86
N SER A 516 -7.30 -1.98 26.70
CA SER A 516 -6.86 -2.99 25.74
C SER A 516 -6.79 -2.39 24.32
N PRO A 517 -5.58 -2.26 23.73
CA PRO A 517 -5.42 -1.72 22.39
C PRO A 517 -5.89 -2.73 21.32
N LEU A 518 -6.55 -2.24 20.27
CA LEU A 518 -7.01 -3.04 19.13
C LEU A 518 -6.13 -2.81 17.91
N PHE A 519 -6.08 -1.59 17.39
CA PHE A 519 -5.25 -1.25 16.23
C PHE A 519 -4.91 0.24 16.15
N HIS A 520 -3.85 0.54 15.39
CA HIS A 520 -3.53 1.85 14.89
C HIS A 520 -4.03 1.99 13.44
N ASP A 521 -4.64 3.13 13.11
CA ASP A 521 -5.24 3.35 11.79
C ASP A 521 -4.17 3.64 10.74
N VAL A 522 -4.28 3.02 9.57
CA VAL A 522 -3.57 3.48 8.37
C VAL A 522 -4.53 4.34 7.58
N GLY A 523 -4.42 5.66 7.79
CA GLY A 523 -5.27 6.63 7.13
C GLY A 523 -5.02 6.62 5.63
N TYR A 524 -6.10 6.50 4.85
CA TYR A 524 -6.03 6.63 3.40
C TYR A 524 -6.93 7.76 2.92
N ARG A 525 -6.55 8.41 1.82
CA ARG A 525 -7.45 9.27 1.05
C ARG A 525 -7.42 8.83 -0.39
N ILE A 526 -8.57 8.81 -1.02
CA ILE A 526 -8.70 8.52 -2.44
C ILE A 526 -9.27 9.74 -3.15
N VAL A 527 -8.67 10.13 -4.26
CA VAL A 527 -9.13 11.27 -5.04
C VAL A 527 -9.58 10.87 -6.44
N GLY A 528 -10.50 11.64 -6.99
CA GLY A 528 -10.90 11.50 -8.38
C GLY A 528 -9.74 11.85 -9.31
N SER A 529 -9.71 11.25 -10.50
CA SER A 529 -8.66 11.47 -11.51
C SER A 529 -8.33 12.93 -11.89
N LYS A 530 -9.22 13.87 -11.54
CA LYS A 530 -9.07 15.32 -11.79
C LYS A 530 -8.24 16.05 -10.73
N VAL A 531 -8.02 15.45 -9.57
CA VAL A 531 -7.25 16.02 -8.46
C VAL A 531 -5.80 15.55 -8.59
N LYS A 532 -4.86 16.46 -8.33
CA LYS A 532 -3.42 16.22 -8.37
C LYS A 532 -2.74 16.76 -7.12
N GLY A 533 -1.58 16.21 -6.80
CA GLY A 533 -0.76 16.62 -5.66
C GLY A 533 -1.31 16.17 -4.31
N LEU A 534 -2.06 15.06 -4.23
CA LEU A 534 -2.56 14.55 -2.95
C LEU A 534 -1.41 14.06 -2.08
N GLU A 535 -1.30 14.63 -0.88
CA GLU A 535 -0.40 14.17 0.18
C GLU A 535 -1.14 14.17 1.52
N LEU A 536 -0.71 13.28 2.41
CA LEU A 536 -1.25 13.19 3.77
C LEU A 536 -0.28 13.77 4.79
N LEU A 537 -0.83 14.54 5.72
CA LEU A 537 -0.10 15.18 6.80
C LEU A 537 -0.28 14.41 8.12
N GLY A 538 0.71 14.46 9.01
CA GLY A 538 0.63 13.83 10.33
C GLY A 538 -0.31 14.56 11.30
N THR A 539 -0.56 15.84 11.05
CA THR A 539 -1.39 16.76 11.86
C THR A 539 -2.48 17.41 11.00
N PRO A 540 -3.54 17.99 11.60
CA PRO A 540 -4.56 18.70 10.84
C PRO A 540 -3.95 19.78 9.95
N PRO A 541 -4.42 19.95 8.70
CA PRO A 541 -5.67 19.38 8.13
C PRO A 541 -5.58 17.93 7.61
N TYR A 542 -4.51 17.17 7.87
CA TYR A 542 -4.33 15.77 7.43
C TYR A 542 -4.22 15.55 5.92
N VAL A 543 -4.66 16.50 5.11
CA VAL A 543 -4.54 16.56 3.65
C VAL A 543 -3.92 17.91 3.30
N ASN A 544 -3.00 17.94 2.36
CA ASN A 544 -2.35 19.16 1.87
C ASN A 544 -3.28 20.02 0.97
N TYR A 545 -4.46 20.43 1.47
CA TYR A 545 -5.48 21.10 0.66
C TYR A 545 -5.00 22.33 -0.13
N SER A 546 -4.08 23.13 0.42
CA SER A 546 -3.49 24.28 -0.30
C SER A 546 -2.64 23.84 -1.49
N GLY A 547 -1.96 22.68 -1.39
CA GLY A 547 -1.15 22.09 -2.44
C GLY A 547 -1.96 21.36 -3.51
N LEU A 548 -3.20 20.95 -3.22
CA LEU A 548 -4.04 20.23 -4.18
C LEU A 548 -4.39 21.07 -5.40
N GLY A 549 -4.22 20.50 -6.59
CA GLY A 549 -4.65 21.10 -7.86
C GLY A 549 -5.84 20.35 -8.46
N LYS A 550 -6.82 21.08 -9.00
CA LYS A 550 -7.99 20.47 -9.66
C LYS A 550 -8.08 20.88 -11.13
N LEU A 551 -8.25 19.89 -12.00
CA LEU A 551 -8.54 20.13 -13.41
C LEU A 551 -10.00 20.60 -13.56
N GLU A 552 -10.17 21.90 -13.75
CA GLU A 552 -11.44 22.56 -14.08
C GLU A 552 -12.17 21.84 -15.22
N THR A 553 -13.45 21.53 -15.00
CA THR A 553 -14.37 21.14 -16.07
C THR A 553 -15.43 22.23 -16.15
N SER A 554 -15.38 23.09 -17.17
CA SER A 554 -16.44 24.06 -17.38
C SER A 554 -17.79 23.33 -17.45
N THR A 555 -18.74 23.73 -16.63
CA THR A 555 -20.13 23.28 -16.67
C THR A 555 -20.73 23.54 -18.05
N ALA A 556 -20.90 22.51 -18.88
CA ALA A 556 -22.09 22.29 -19.72
C ALA A 556 -21.90 21.09 -20.65
N SER A 557 -22.94 20.24 -20.64
CA SER A 557 -23.27 19.21 -21.61
C SER A 557 -22.40 17.96 -21.59
N ALA A 558 -23.09 16.82 -21.44
CA ALA A 558 -22.60 15.50 -21.76
C ALA A 558 -21.84 15.51 -23.09
N ILE A 559 -20.51 15.46 -23.01
CA ILE A 559 -19.66 15.09 -24.12
C ILE A 559 -19.23 13.67 -23.84
N THR A 560 -19.87 12.75 -24.54
CA THR A 560 -19.33 11.43 -24.84
C THR A 560 -17.87 11.57 -25.26
N ARG A 561 -16.92 11.24 -24.37
CA ARG A 561 -15.52 11.10 -24.75
C ARG A 561 -15.41 9.92 -25.71
N ARG A 562 -15.37 10.20 -27.01
CA ARG A 562 -14.83 9.27 -28.01
C ARG A 562 -13.31 9.28 -27.85
N GLY A 563 -12.72 8.12 -27.61
CA GLY A 563 -11.27 7.98 -27.45
C GLY A 563 -10.50 8.49 -28.66
N GLY A 564 -9.42 9.23 -28.40
CA GLY A 564 -8.46 9.63 -29.41
C GLY A 564 -7.76 8.40 -29.99
N GLY A 565 -8.01 8.12 -31.27
CA GLY A 565 -7.34 7.06 -32.01
C GLY A 565 -5.88 7.40 -32.35
N GLY A 566 -5.01 6.38 -32.42
CA GLY A 566 -3.58 6.52 -32.69
C GLY A 566 -2.87 5.21 -33.02
N VAL A 567 -1.64 5.29 -33.56
CA VAL A 567 -0.76 4.15 -33.87
C VAL A 567 0.27 4.00 -32.77
N ILE A 568 0.31 2.84 -32.11
CA ILE A 568 1.22 2.55 -31.01
C ILE A 568 2.38 1.70 -31.55
N GLN A 569 3.61 2.20 -31.37
CA GLN A 569 4.83 1.59 -31.88
C GLN A 569 5.55 0.84 -30.76
N ILE A 570 5.68 -0.48 -30.90
CA ILE A 570 6.13 -1.41 -29.84
C ILE A 570 7.42 -2.11 -30.30
N PRO A 571 8.59 -1.74 -29.77
CA PRO A 571 9.84 -2.43 -30.06
C PRO A 571 9.99 -3.70 -29.22
N MET A 572 10.62 -4.72 -29.79
CA MET A 572 11.01 -5.94 -29.08
C MET A 572 12.38 -6.42 -29.56
N SER A 573 13.20 -6.89 -28.63
CA SER A 573 14.50 -7.50 -28.97
C SER A 573 14.34 -8.87 -29.61
N GLY A 574 13.35 -9.66 -29.15
CA GLY A 574 13.03 -10.97 -29.72
C GLY A 574 12.38 -10.92 -31.10
N ARG A 575 12.15 -12.11 -31.67
CA ARG A 575 11.63 -12.28 -33.04
C ARG A 575 10.45 -13.24 -33.06
N VAL A 576 9.35 -12.80 -33.67
CA VAL A 576 8.16 -13.64 -33.90
C VAL A 576 8.17 -14.14 -35.34
N GLN A 577 8.23 -15.46 -35.53
CA GLN A 577 8.33 -16.10 -36.86
C GLN A 577 7.00 -16.64 -37.39
N ARG A 578 6.01 -16.80 -36.52
CA ARG A 578 4.70 -17.40 -36.79
C ARG A 578 3.63 -16.75 -35.92
N LEU A 579 2.36 -16.94 -36.30
CA LEU A 579 1.22 -16.34 -35.61
C LEU A 579 0.28 -17.36 -34.95
N ASP A 580 0.63 -18.65 -34.98
CA ASP A 580 -0.22 -19.70 -34.42
C ASP A 580 -0.15 -19.67 -32.88
N PRO A 581 -1.25 -19.36 -32.17
CA PRO A 581 -1.24 -19.35 -30.71
C PRO A 581 -0.92 -20.75 -30.14
N ALA A 582 -1.28 -21.83 -30.84
CA ALA A 582 -0.99 -23.19 -30.37
C ALA A 582 0.51 -23.51 -30.38
N LEU A 583 1.33 -22.79 -31.15
CA LEU A 583 2.77 -23.04 -31.30
C LEU A 583 3.64 -21.97 -30.62
N GLY A 584 3.04 -21.09 -29.82
CA GLY A 584 3.78 -20.09 -29.05
C GLY A 584 4.63 -20.74 -27.97
N THR A 585 5.92 -20.38 -27.94
CA THR A 585 6.92 -20.87 -26.96
C THR A 585 7.64 -19.71 -26.28
N PHE A 586 7.76 -18.55 -26.95
CA PHE A 586 8.54 -17.42 -26.45
C PHE A 586 7.66 -16.29 -25.92
N VAL A 587 8.24 -15.48 -25.03
CA VAL A 587 7.59 -14.33 -24.39
C VAL A 587 7.05 -13.34 -25.44
N GLU A 588 7.82 -13.04 -26.48
CA GLU A 588 7.43 -12.10 -27.52
C GLU A 588 6.23 -12.60 -28.35
N GLU A 589 6.09 -13.92 -28.50
CA GLU A 589 4.91 -14.53 -29.12
C GLU A 589 3.69 -14.37 -28.20
N ALA A 590 3.83 -14.66 -26.91
CA ALA A 590 2.75 -14.49 -25.94
C ALA A 590 2.28 -13.01 -25.83
N GLU A 591 3.19 -12.03 -25.85
CA GLU A 591 2.84 -10.60 -25.87
C GLU A 591 2.12 -10.17 -27.15
N SER A 592 2.66 -10.54 -28.31
CA SER A 592 2.21 -10.02 -29.60
C SER A 592 0.99 -10.74 -30.18
N LEU A 593 0.71 -11.98 -29.73
CA LEU A 593 -0.46 -12.76 -30.14
C LEU A 593 -1.70 -12.50 -29.28
N ALA A 594 -1.54 -12.10 -28.01
CA ALA A 594 -2.67 -11.84 -27.12
C ALA A 594 -3.65 -10.75 -27.61
N PRO A 595 -3.23 -9.68 -28.32
CA PRO A 595 -4.17 -8.72 -28.94
C PRO A 595 -5.03 -9.33 -30.05
N ILE A 596 -4.60 -10.46 -30.63
CA ILE A 596 -5.24 -11.15 -31.76
C ILE A 596 -6.18 -12.27 -31.25
N TYR A 597 -5.72 -13.06 -30.30
CA TYR A 597 -6.40 -14.26 -29.81
C TYR A 597 -6.70 -14.16 -28.32
N GLU A 598 -7.92 -14.52 -27.91
CA GLU A 598 -8.33 -14.50 -26.51
C GLU A 598 -8.71 -15.90 -26.02
N THR A 599 -8.63 -16.07 -24.72
CA THR A 599 -8.89 -17.29 -23.96
C THR A 599 -10.23 -17.23 -23.23
N LEU A 600 -10.67 -18.36 -22.66
CA LEU A 600 -11.92 -18.41 -21.89
C LEU A 600 -11.89 -17.50 -20.65
N VAL A 601 -10.73 -17.42 -20.01
CA VAL A 601 -10.47 -16.59 -18.83
C VAL A 601 -9.19 -15.78 -19.05
N ARG A 602 -8.99 -14.70 -18.31
CA ARG A 602 -7.81 -13.83 -18.43
C ARG A 602 -7.24 -13.54 -17.03
N ASP A 603 -5.92 -13.50 -16.92
CA ASP A 603 -5.25 -12.93 -15.74
C ASP A 603 -5.34 -11.40 -15.81
N MET A 604 -5.82 -10.79 -14.73
CA MET A 604 -5.96 -9.33 -14.60
C MET A 604 -4.87 -8.71 -13.72
N GLY A 605 -3.92 -9.53 -13.23
CA GLY A 605 -2.86 -9.11 -12.31
C GLY A 605 -3.15 -9.54 -10.86
N GLN A 606 -2.10 -9.56 -10.04
CA GLN A 606 -2.11 -10.07 -8.65
C GLN A 606 -2.66 -11.50 -8.51
N ALA A 607 -2.49 -12.34 -9.53
CA ALA A 607 -3.07 -13.68 -9.62
C ALA A 607 -4.61 -13.71 -9.51
N ARG A 608 -5.29 -12.60 -9.85
CA ARG A 608 -6.75 -12.52 -9.94
C ARG A 608 -7.18 -12.85 -11.38
N MET A 609 -7.96 -13.90 -11.51
CA MET A 609 -8.50 -14.38 -12.78
C MET A 609 -9.94 -13.90 -12.97
N GLU A 610 -10.27 -13.49 -14.19
CA GLU A 610 -11.64 -13.15 -14.57
C GLU A 610 -12.14 -14.00 -15.74
N PRO A 611 -13.44 -14.34 -15.79
CA PRO A 611 -14.09 -14.80 -17.01
C PRO A 611 -13.85 -13.80 -18.15
N TRP A 612 -13.38 -14.26 -19.30
CA TRP A 612 -13.03 -13.39 -20.43
C TRP A 612 -13.89 -13.64 -21.67
N LEU A 613 -13.61 -14.65 -22.50
CA LEU A 613 -14.60 -15.12 -23.49
C LEU A 613 -15.76 -15.87 -22.80
N ALA A 614 -15.51 -16.45 -21.63
CA ALA A 614 -16.55 -16.91 -20.73
C ALA A 614 -17.22 -15.70 -20.04
N GLU A 615 -18.54 -15.78 -19.89
CA GLU A 615 -19.34 -14.92 -19.01
C GLU A 615 -19.19 -15.35 -17.56
N SER A 616 -19.16 -16.66 -17.33
CA SER A 616 -19.01 -17.28 -16.02
C SER A 616 -18.51 -18.72 -16.17
N PHE A 617 -18.01 -19.28 -15.07
CA PHE A 617 -17.85 -20.71 -14.91
C PHE A 617 -18.15 -21.12 -13.47
N ALA A 618 -18.59 -22.37 -13.26
CA ALA A 618 -18.82 -22.96 -11.95
C ALA A 618 -17.89 -24.16 -11.74
N VAL A 619 -17.40 -24.31 -10.52
CA VAL A 619 -16.55 -25.44 -10.11
C VAL A 619 -17.43 -26.49 -9.44
N GLU A 620 -17.42 -27.69 -9.98
CA GLU A 620 -18.24 -28.82 -9.55
C GLU A 620 -17.35 -30.01 -9.16
N GLU A 621 -17.91 -30.90 -8.35
CA GLU A 621 -17.25 -32.14 -7.92
C GLU A 621 -15.84 -31.92 -7.32
N GLY A 622 -15.67 -30.84 -6.55
CA GLY A 622 -14.41 -30.51 -5.88
C GLY A 622 -13.26 -30.18 -6.84
N GLY A 623 -13.56 -29.54 -7.98
CA GLY A 623 -12.54 -29.15 -8.97
C GLY A 623 -12.25 -30.23 -10.01
N LYS A 624 -13.11 -31.24 -10.11
CA LYS A 624 -13.04 -32.27 -11.17
C LYS A 624 -13.90 -31.92 -12.39
N ARG A 625 -14.91 -31.06 -12.24
CA ARG A 625 -15.74 -30.61 -13.36
C ARG A 625 -15.90 -29.09 -13.34
N TYR A 626 -15.87 -28.49 -14.52
CA TYR A 626 -16.04 -27.05 -14.71
C TYR A 626 -17.14 -26.78 -15.74
N ASP A 627 -18.20 -26.09 -15.33
CA ASP A 627 -19.32 -25.71 -16.20
C ASP A 627 -19.15 -24.27 -16.67
N PHE A 628 -18.99 -24.04 -17.98
CA PHE A 628 -18.72 -22.74 -18.58
C PHE A 628 -19.92 -22.20 -19.36
N VAL A 629 -20.11 -20.88 -19.29
CA VAL A 629 -21.03 -20.11 -20.15
C VAL A 629 -20.25 -19.09 -20.95
N LEU A 630 -20.31 -19.14 -22.29
CA LEU A 630 -19.71 -18.15 -23.18
C LEU A 630 -20.53 -16.85 -23.20
N ARG A 631 -19.88 -15.68 -23.28
CA ARG A 631 -20.59 -14.40 -23.43
C ARG A 631 -21.40 -14.36 -24.73
N ASP A 632 -22.52 -13.65 -24.71
CA ASP A 632 -23.30 -13.42 -25.93
C ASP A 632 -22.62 -12.41 -26.84
N GLY A 633 -22.83 -12.56 -28.14
CA GLY A 633 -22.42 -11.58 -29.15
C GLY A 633 -20.93 -11.54 -29.49
N ILE A 634 -20.10 -12.45 -28.96
CA ILE A 634 -18.69 -12.53 -29.38
C ILE A 634 -18.60 -12.97 -30.85
N THR A 635 -17.84 -12.24 -31.64
CA THR A 635 -17.50 -12.60 -33.03
C THR A 635 -16.00 -12.74 -33.20
N PHE A 636 -15.60 -13.64 -34.08
CA PHE A 636 -14.27 -13.67 -34.66
C PHE A 636 -14.04 -12.47 -35.59
N HIS A 637 -12.79 -12.21 -35.96
CA HIS A 637 -12.42 -11.12 -36.89
C HIS A 637 -13.10 -11.21 -38.26
N ASP A 638 -13.54 -12.41 -38.67
CA ASP A 638 -14.29 -12.67 -39.91
C ASP A 638 -15.82 -12.44 -39.77
N GLY A 639 -16.29 -12.08 -38.58
CA GLY A 639 -17.69 -11.82 -38.25
C GLY A 639 -18.49 -13.04 -37.83
N ARG A 640 -17.93 -14.26 -37.86
CA ARG A 640 -18.61 -15.45 -37.37
C ARG A 640 -18.73 -15.41 -35.86
N ARG A 641 -19.89 -15.80 -35.32
CA ARG A 641 -20.10 -15.90 -33.87
C ARG A 641 -19.31 -17.07 -33.28
N VAL A 642 -18.78 -16.86 -32.08
CA VAL A 642 -18.10 -17.88 -31.27
C VAL A 642 -19.13 -18.81 -30.64
N SER A 643 -18.81 -20.10 -30.57
CA SER A 643 -19.64 -21.13 -29.93
C SER A 643 -18.78 -22.14 -29.16
N ALA A 644 -19.43 -22.95 -28.31
CA ALA A 644 -18.78 -24.04 -27.58
C ALA A 644 -18.09 -25.07 -28.50
N ARG A 645 -18.50 -25.18 -29.78
CA ARG A 645 -17.81 -26.02 -30.77
C ARG A 645 -16.43 -25.48 -31.12
N ASP A 646 -16.28 -24.16 -31.17
CA ASP A 646 -14.99 -23.51 -31.42
C ASP A 646 -14.02 -23.74 -30.26
N VAL A 647 -14.54 -23.76 -29.02
CA VAL A 647 -13.75 -24.10 -27.82
C VAL A 647 -13.22 -25.53 -27.91
N ARG A 648 -14.11 -26.50 -28.11
CA ARG A 648 -13.72 -27.90 -28.27
C ARG A 648 -12.73 -28.09 -29.42
N PHE A 649 -13.00 -27.47 -30.57
CA PHE A 649 -12.12 -27.54 -31.73
C PHE A 649 -10.72 -26.99 -31.42
N SER A 650 -10.63 -25.84 -30.76
CA SER A 650 -9.36 -25.19 -30.40
C SER A 650 -8.52 -26.08 -29.48
N PHE A 651 -9.16 -26.69 -28.48
CA PHE A 651 -8.51 -27.61 -27.56
C PHE A 651 -8.04 -28.89 -28.25
N GLU A 652 -8.89 -29.51 -29.07
CA GLU A 652 -8.51 -30.68 -29.85
C GLU A 652 -7.41 -30.38 -30.89
N ARG A 653 -7.39 -29.15 -31.43
CA ARG A 653 -6.35 -28.67 -32.34
C ARG A 653 -5.02 -28.53 -31.63
N LEU A 654 -4.99 -27.95 -30.42
CA LEU A 654 -3.80 -27.87 -29.59
C LEU A 654 -3.25 -29.27 -29.29
N MET A 655 -4.11 -30.20 -28.88
CA MET A 655 -3.73 -31.59 -28.59
C MET A 655 -3.12 -32.32 -29.80
N LYS A 656 -3.57 -32.01 -31.02
CA LYS A 656 -3.07 -32.59 -32.28
C LYS A 656 -1.79 -31.92 -32.80
N ALA A 657 -1.41 -30.76 -32.26
CA ALA A 657 -0.22 -30.05 -32.70
C ALA A 657 1.03 -30.71 -32.11
N GLU A 658 1.61 -31.68 -32.82
CA GLU A 658 2.79 -32.44 -32.36
C GLU A 658 4.01 -31.57 -32.07
N GLU A 659 4.09 -30.40 -32.69
CA GLU A 659 5.16 -29.41 -32.47
C GLU A 659 4.87 -28.46 -31.30
N SER A 660 3.68 -28.53 -30.70
CA SER A 660 3.29 -27.67 -29.58
C SER A 660 3.78 -28.24 -28.25
N ASP A 661 4.51 -27.40 -27.51
CA ASP A 661 4.83 -27.65 -26.11
C ASP A 661 3.61 -27.36 -25.21
N GLY A 662 2.59 -26.64 -25.67
CA GLY A 662 1.40 -26.29 -24.87
C GLY A 662 0.40 -27.43 -24.67
N ARG A 663 0.63 -28.63 -25.21
CA ARG A 663 -0.31 -29.77 -25.09
C ARG A 663 -0.56 -30.20 -23.64
N TRP A 664 0.41 -30.01 -22.75
CA TRP A 664 0.29 -30.42 -21.35
C TRP A 664 -0.79 -29.63 -20.59
N LEU A 665 -1.11 -28.40 -21.01
CA LEU A 665 -2.13 -27.54 -20.40
C LEU A 665 -3.50 -28.22 -20.32
N LEU A 666 -3.83 -29.00 -21.34
CA LEU A 666 -5.11 -29.69 -21.48
C LEU A 666 -5.06 -31.15 -21.03
N ASN A 667 -3.90 -31.63 -20.59
CA ASN A 667 -3.73 -33.02 -20.14
C ASN A 667 -4.65 -33.40 -18.96
N PRO A 668 -5.03 -32.50 -18.04
CA PRO A 668 -6.01 -32.84 -17.00
C PRO A 668 -7.39 -33.22 -17.52
N ILE A 669 -7.77 -32.85 -18.76
CA ILE A 669 -9.10 -33.09 -19.33
C ILE A 669 -9.28 -34.59 -19.61
N ALA A 670 -10.43 -35.15 -19.23
CA ALA A 670 -10.73 -36.55 -19.46
C ALA A 670 -10.63 -36.93 -20.95
N GLY A 671 -9.82 -37.96 -21.23
CA GLY A 671 -9.54 -38.43 -22.59
C GLY A 671 -8.43 -37.67 -23.34
N ALA A 672 -7.78 -36.70 -22.71
CA ALA A 672 -6.62 -36.01 -23.28
C ALA A 672 -5.45 -36.97 -23.57
N GLN A 673 -5.13 -37.86 -22.63
CA GLN A 673 -4.07 -38.87 -22.82
C GLN A 673 -4.39 -39.80 -24.00
N ALA A 674 -5.63 -40.28 -24.13
CA ALA A 674 -6.05 -41.11 -25.26
C ALA A 674 -5.92 -40.37 -26.61
N MET A 675 -6.05 -39.04 -26.64
CA MET A 675 -5.77 -38.25 -27.85
C MET A 675 -4.26 -38.16 -28.13
N LEU A 676 -3.43 -37.95 -27.10
CA LEU A 676 -1.96 -37.93 -27.25
C LEU A 676 -1.43 -39.28 -27.76
N ASP A 677 -2.03 -40.38 -27.30
CA ASP A 677 -1.68 -41.75 -27.72
C ASP A 677 -2.25 -42.11 -29.10
N GLY A 678 -3.08 -41.24 -29.70
CA GLY A 678 -3.73 -41.45 -31.00
C GLY A 678 -4.92 -42.42 -30.99
N GLU A 679 -5.39 -42.81 -29.81
CA GLU A 679 -6.50 -43.75 -29.60
C GLU A 679 -7.89 -43.06 -29.67
N ALA A 680 -7.93 -41.76 -29.39
CA ALA A 680 -9.13 -40.92 -29.48
C ALA A 680 -8.94 -39.76 -30.47
N ARG A 681 -10.02 -39.34 -31.13
CA ARG A 681 -10.01 -38.21 -32.08
C ARG A 681 -10.54 -36.90 -31.51
N ALA A 682 -11.13 -36.97 -30.33
CA ALA A 682 -11.89 -35.90 -29.71
C ALA A 682 -11.77 -35.99 -28.17
N LEU A 683 -11.83 -34.85 -27.48
CA LEU A 683 -11.73 -34.79 -26.02
C LEU A 683 -13.05 -35.29 -25.43
N ALA A 684 -12.99 -36.39 -24.66
CA ALA A 684 -14.17 -37.04 -24.10
C ALA A 684 -14.80 -36.20 -22.98
N GLY A 685 -13.97 -35.50 -22.20
CA GLY A 685 -14.40 -34.64 -21.10
C GLY A 685 -14.98 -33.28 -21.50
N VAL A 686 -15.00 -32.93 -22.79
CA VAL A 686 -15.62 -31.67 -23.25
C VAL A 686 -17.05 -31.94 -23.73
N HIS A 687 -18.03 -31.60 -22.90
CA HIS A 687 -19.45 -31.83 -23.16
C HIS A 687 -20.15 -30.53 -23.56
N ILE A 688 -20.68 -30.47 -24.77
CA ILE A 688 -21.40 -29.30 -25.26
C ILE A 688 -22.89 -29.45 -24.95
N HIS A 689 -23.44 -28.54 -24.16
CA HIS A 689 -24.87 -28.53 -23.77
C HIS A 689 -25.69 -27.63 -24.70
N SER A 690 -25.11 -26.49 -25.10
CA SER A 690 -25.71 -25.54 -26.05
C SER A 690 -24.62 -24.80 -26.85
N PRO A 691 -24.96 -23.91 -27.79
CA PRO A 691 -23.94 -23.08 -28.45
C PRO A 691 -23.10 -22.23 -27.49
N ARG A 692 -23.59 -21.92 -26.29
CA ARG A 692 -22.90 -21.09 -25.29
C ARG A 692 -22.52 -21.84 -24.01
N GLU A 693 -23.14 -22.97 -23.72
CA GLU A 693 -22.94 -23.72 -22.48
C GLU A 693 -22.23 -25.04 -22.77
N PHE A 694 -21.18 -25.32 -22.01
CA PHE A 694 -20.43 -26.58 -22.08
C PHE A 694 -19.77 -26.88 -20.74
N SER A 695 -19.41 -28.13 -20.51
CA SER A 695 -18.66 -28.54 -19.32
C SER A 695 -17.36 -29.22 -19.71
N ILE A 696 -16.36 -29.09 -18.84
CA ILE A 696 -15.07 -29.77 -18.93
C ILE A 696 -14.94 -30.68 -17.72
N GLU A 697 -14.87 -31.99 -17.95
CA GLU A 697 -14.55 -33.01 -16.94
C GLU A 697 -13.04 -33.32 -16.98
N LEU A 698 -12.44 -33.39 -15.80
CA LEU A 698 -11.03 -33.71 -15.58
C LEU A 698 -10.86 -35.14 -15.08
N ASP A 699 -9.72 -35.78 -15.39
CA ASP A 699 -9.40 -37.12 -14.88
C ASP A 699 -9.13 -37.12 -13.37
N ARG A 700 -8.74 -35.96 -12.81
CA ARG A 700 -8.53 -35.72 -11.37
C ARG A 700 -8.84 -34.27 -11.00
N PRO A 701 -9.14 -33.98 -9.72
CA PRO A 701 -9.32 -32.61 -9.25
C PRO A 701 -8.07 -31.75 -9.48
N VAL A 702 -8.25 -30.57 -10.06
CA VAL A 702 -7.20 -29.55 -10.21
C VAL A 702 -7.84 -28.19 -9.97
N SER A 703 -7.64 -27.59 -8.79
CA SER A 703 -8.36 -26.40 -8.34
C SER A 703 -8.05 -25.14 -9.14
N PHE A 704 -6.85 -25.07 -9.72
CA PHE A 704 -6.41 -23.97 -10.57
C PHE A 704 -6.56 -24.24 -12.07
N PHE A 705 -7.32 -25.27 -12.48
CA PHE A 705 -7.47 -25.61 -13.90
C PHE A 705 -7.87 -24.44 -14.81
N PRO A 706 -8.78 -23.53 -14.41
CA PRO A 706 -9.08 -22.39 -15.26
C PRO A 706 -7.88 -21.46 -15.49
N LEU A 707 -6.92 -21.34 -14.55
CA LEU A 707 -5.68 -20.57 -14.76
C LEU A 707 -4.82 -21.16 -15.89
N LEU A 708 -4.85 -22.48 -16.11
CA LEU A 708 -4.20 -23.10 -17.28
C LEU A 708 -4.84 -22.64 -18.59
N LEU A 709 -6.15 -22.38 -18.57
CA LEU A 709 -6.90 -21.89 -19.74
C LEU A 709 -6.69 -20.41 -20.02
N ALA A 710 -6.01 -19.67 -19.13
CA ALA A 710 -5.61 -18.27 -19.36
C ALA A 710 -4.37 -18.15 -20.25
N THR A 711 -3.68 -19.26 -20.54
CA THR A 711 -2.46 -19.27 -21.36
C THR A 711 -2.77 -19.02 -22.84
N PRO A 712 -1.93 -18.26 -23.57
CA PRO A 712 -2.16 -17.97 -24.98
C PRO A 712 -2.33 -19.21 -25.88
N ASN A 713 -1.71 -20.35 -25.53
CA ASN A 713 -1.88 -21.60 -26.29
C ASN A 713 -3.31 -22.13 -26.25
N ALA A 714 -4.07 -21.82 -25.19
CA ALA A 714 -5.47 -22.22 -25.02
C ALA A 714 -6.46 -21.25 -25.72
N ALA A 715 -5.98 -20.30 -26.53
CA ALA A 715 -6.83 -19.32 -27.17
C ALA A 715 -7.81 -19.93 -28.18
N ILE A 716 -8.97 -19.28 -28.33
CA ILE A 716 -10.09 -19.81 -29.10
C ILE A 716 -9.98 -19.34 -30.56
N VAL A 717 -9.97 -20.31 -31.48
CA VAL A 717 -9.93 -20.09 -32.94
C VAL A 717 -11.19 -20.65 -33.60
N PRO A 718 -11.55 -20.15 -34.81
CA PRO A 718 -12.68 -20.68 -35.56
C PRO A 718 -12.59 -22.20 -35.80
N GLU A 719 -13.64 -22.97 -35.52
CA GLU A 719 -13.83 -24.32 -36.05
C GLU A 719 -13.50 -24.39 -37.54
N GLY A 720 -12.65 -25.36 -37.92
CA GLY A 720 -12.16 -25.52 -39.28
C GLY A 720 -10.85 -24.78 -39.59
N THR A 721 -10.27 -24.06 -38.61
CA THR A 721 -8.97 -23.41 -38.77
C THR A 721 -7.86 -24.43 -39.03
N GLY A 722 -7.17 -24.28 -40.17
CA GLY A 722 -6.03 -25.11 -40.55
C GLY A 722 -4.72 -24.66 -39.88
N LEU A 723 -3.63 -24.72 -40.64
CA LEU A 723 -2.33 -24.19 -40.23
C LEU A 723 -2.38 -22.66 -40.23
N ILE A 724 -1.95 -22.05 -39.12
CA ILE A 724 -1.82 -20.61 -39.00
C ILE A 724 -0.33 -20.26 -39.21
N GLY A 725 0.00 -19.70 -40.38
CA GLY A 725 1.16 -18.82 -40.54
C GLY A 725 2.41 -19.37 -41.24
N LYS A 726 2.72 -18.76 -42.39
CA LYS A 726 3.89 -17.91 -42.72
C LYS A 726 3.50 -16.58 -43.41
N SER A 727 2.21 -16.31 -43.63
CA SER A 727 1.71 -15.09 -44.28
C SER A 727 0.31 -14.71 -43.80
N VAL A 728 -0.09 -13.43 -43.98
CA VAL A 728 -1.45 -12.93 -43.68
C VAL A 728 -2.54 -13.70 -44.45
N ALA A 729 -2.19 -14.24 -45.63
CA ALA A 729 -3.08 -15.04 -46.47
C ALA A 729 -3.38 -16.44 -45.90
N GLU A 730 -2.61 -16.89 -44.92
CA GLU A 730 -2.79 -18.19 -44.25
C GLU A 730 -3.67 -18.11 -43.00
N GLY A 731 -4.32 -16.95 -42.77
CA GLY A 731 -5.40 -16.79 -41.81
C GLY A 731 -4.93 -16.65 -40.35
N ALA A 732 -5.05 -15.45 -39.79
CA ALA A 732 -4.86 -15.17 -38.36
C ALA A 732 -6.16 -14.59 -37.78
N VAL A 733 -7.19 -15.44 -37.72
CA VAL A 733 -8.53 -15.06 -37.27
C VAL A 733 -8.69 -15.46 -35.80
N GLY A 734 -8.84 -14.47 -34.94
CA GLY A 734 -9.13 -14.63 -33.52
C GLY A 734 -10.34 -13.80 -33.08
N THR A 735 -10.53 -13.65 -31.78
CA THR A 735 -11.61 -12.85 -31.18
C THR A 735 -11.12 -11.49 -30.66
N GLY A 736 -9.80 -11.30 -30.59
CA GLY A 736 -9.14 -10.20 -29.89
C GLY A 736 -9.47 -8.81 -30.42
N ALA A 737 -9.06 -7.81 -29.64
CA ALA A 737 -9.32 -6.40 -29.89
C ALA A 737 -8.70 -5.89 -31.20
N TYR A 738 -7.69 -6.59 -31.71
CA TYR A 738 -7.03 -6.27 -32.97
C TYR A 738 -6.97 -7.49 -33.89
N ARG A 739 -6.97 -7.25 -35.20
CA ARG A 739 -6.75 -8.26 -36.25
C ARG A 739 -5.48 -7.95 -37.03
N VAL A 740 -4.88 -8.97 -37.62
CA VAL A 740 -3.64 -8.83 -38.37
C VAL A 740 -3.88 -8.07 -39.67
N ALA A 741 -3.21 -6.92 -39.83
CA ALA A 741 -3.20 -6.16 -41.07
C ALA A 741 -2.01 -6.56 -41.95
N ARG A 742 -0.83 -6.77 -41.34
CA ARG A 742 0.40 -7.17 -42.03
C ARG A 742 1.30 -7.96 -41.09
N PHE A 743 2.00 -8.96 -41.61
CA PHE A 743 3.02 -9.69 -40.87
C PHE A 743 4.23 -9.98 -41.76
N GLU A 744 5.41 -9.59 -41.27
CA GLU A 744 6.71 -9.87 -41.85
C GLU A 744 7.53 -10.66 -40.83
N PRO A 745 7.67 -11.99 -40.99
CA PRO A 745 8.32 -12.86 -40.02
C PRO A 745 9.68 -12.33 -39.55
N GLY A 746 9.83 -12.28 -38.22
CA GLY A 746 11.03 -11.81 -37.53
C GLY A 746 11.36 -10.33 -37.67
N THR A 747 10.50 -9.54 -38.33
CA THR A 747 10.76 -8.12 -38.63
C THR A 747 9.65 -7.20 -38.11
N GLN A 748 8.40 -7.45 -38.49
CA GLN A 748 7.29 -6.54 -38.15
C GLN A 748 5.94 -7.23 -38.09
N LEU A 749 5.07 -6.82 -37.17
CA LEU A 749 3.65 -7.20 -37.12
C LEU A 749 2.81 -5.93 -36.97
N GLU A 750 1.94 -5.66 -37.95
CA GLU A 750 0.98 -4.57 -37.91
C GLU A 750 -0.42 -5.12 -37.63
N LEU A 751 -1.05 -4.62 -36.58
CA LEU A 751 -2.42 -4.96 -36.20
C LEU A 751 -3.31 -3.74 -36.37
N GLU A 752 -4.54 -3.97 -36.79
CA GLU A 752 -5.59 -2.95 -36.88
C GLU A 752 -6.78 -3.33 -35.99
N ARG A 753 -7.49 -2.31 -35.49
CA ARG A 753 -8.68 -2.48 -34.65
C ARG A 753 -9.67 -3.49 -35.23
N HIS A 754 -10.18 -4.37 -34.38
CA HIS A 754 -11.34 -5.23 -34.66
C HIS A 754 -12.63 -4.38 -34.58
N PRO A 755 -13.32 -4.10 -35.72
CA PRO A 755 -14.41 -3.13 -35.73
C PRO A 755 -15.66 -3.56 -34.94
N SER A 756 -15.83 -4.86 -34.75
CA SER A 756 -16.96 -5.48 -34.06
C SER A 756 -16.54 -6.11 -32.73
N TYR A 757 -15.45 -5.63 -32.11
CA TYR A 757 -14.97 -6.17 -30.85
C TYR A 757 -16.06 -6.11 -29.77
N TRP A 758 -16.22 -7.21 -29.03
CA TRP A 758 -17.36 -7.44 -28.14
C TRP A 758 -17.38 -6.47 -26.95
N ARG A 759 -16.20 -6.02 -26.49
CA ARG A 759 -16.05 -5.07 -25.39
C ARG A 759 -16.21 -3.64 -25.91
N LYS A 760 -17.36 -3.04 -25.60
CA LYS A 760 -17.69 -1.66 -26.03
C LYS A 760 -16.65 -0.65 -25.53
N GLY A 761 -16.24 0.24 -26.42
CA GLY A 761 -15.24 1.28 -26.11
C GLY A 761 -13.79 0.81 -26.28
N TYR A 762 -13.57 -0.47 -26.61
CA TYR A 762 -12.25 -1.05 -26.82
C TYR A 762 -12.09 -1.59 -28.26
N PRO A 763 -10.83 -1.76 -28.74
CA PRO A 763 -9.61 -1.21 -28.14
C PRO A 763 -9.63 0.33 -28.06
N LYS A 764 -8.77 0.98 -27.29
CA LYS A 764 -8.71 2.44 -27.31
C LYS A 764 -7.91 2.94 -28.52
N GLY A 765 -6.79 2.29 -28.85
CA GLY A 765 -5.93 2.61 -29.99
C GLY A 765 -6.41 2.04 -31.33
N ASP A 766 -5.96 2.64 -32.44
CA ASP A 766 -6.39 2.24 -33.79
C ASP A 766 -5.51 1.14 -34.39
N ARG A 767 -4.21 1.19 -34.13
CA ARG A 767 -3.22 0.23 -34.66
C ARG A 767 -2.11 -0.04 -33.65
N LEU A 768 -1.63 -1.27 -33.65
CA LEU A 768 -0.40 -1.67 -32.96
C LEU A 768 0.63 -2.05 -34.02
N VAL A 769 1.88 -1.61 -33.85
CA VAL A 769 2.98 -1.96 -34.76
C VAL A 769 4.14 -2.50 -33.93
N TYR A 770 4.33 -3.81 -33.97
CA TYR A 770 5.46 -4.48 -33.34
C TYR A 770 6.67 -4.47 -34.28
N SER A 771 7.82 -4.03 -33.79
CA SER A 771 9.11 -4.07 -34.50
C SER A 771 10.05 -5.04 -33.80
N PHE A 772 10.47 -6.10 -34.48
CA PHE A 772 11.19 -7.22 -33.89
C PHE A 772 12.70 -7.19 -34.18
N GLY A 773 13.48 -7.92 -33.38
CA GLY A 773 14.91 -8.15 -33.63
C GLY A 773 15.77 -6.89 -33.48
N LEU A 774 15.35 -5.96 -32.62
CA LEU A 774 16.05 -4.70 -32.38
C LEU A 774 17.08 -4.88 -31.25
N ALA A 775 18.23 -4.21 -31.36
CA ALA A 775 19.20 -4.18 -30.26
C ALA A 775 18.77 -3.15 -29.19
N PRO A 776 19.08 -3.36 -27.89
CA PRO A 776 18.68 -2.45 -26.80
C PRO A 776 19.04 -0.96 -27.04
N ASP A 777 20.23 -0.69 -27.57
CA ASP A 777 20.71 0.66 -27.92
C ASP A 777 19.86 1.32 -29.03
N LYS A 778 19.41 0.51 -29.99
CA LYS A 778 18.47 0.96 -31.02
C LYS A 778 17.10 1.23 -30.42
N ILE A 779 16.59 0.37 -29.53
CA ILE A 779 15.30 0.59 -28.87
C ILE A 779 15.32 1.92 -28.09
N LEU A 780 16.37 2.14 -27.29
CA LEU A 780 16.56 3.36 -26.51
C LEU A 780 16.62 4.62 -27.40
N SER A 781 17.46 4.61 -28.43
CA SER A 781 17.67 5.78 -29.29
C SER A 781 16.42 6.14 -30.09
N GLU A 782 15.68 5.15 -30.58
CA GLU A 782 14.44 5.34 -31.34
C GLU A 782 13.27 5.75 -30.44
N PHE A 783 13.19 5.23 -29.21
CA PHE A 783 12.23 5.68 -28.20
C PHE A 783 12.46 7.13 -27.79
N ARG A 784 13.71 7.51 -27.51
CA ARG A 784 14.09 8.91 -27.24
C ARG A 784 13.75 9.84 -28.41
N ALA A 785 13.92 9.36 -29.64
CA ALA A 785 13.56 10.09 -30.85
C ALA A 785 12.05 10.12 -31.14
N GLY A 786 11.19 9.57 -30.27
CA GLY A 786 9.74 9.57 -30.42
C GLY A 786 9.20 8.60 -31.48
N ARG A 787 10.03 7.66 -31.97
CA ARG A 787 9.62 6.67 -32.99
C ARG A 787 9.01 5.42 -32.37
N PHE A 788 9.31 5.13 -31.10
CA PHE A 788 8.63 4.09 -30.33
C PHE A 788 7.77 4.71 -29.23
N SER A 789 6.57 4.16 -29.02
CA SER A 789 5.61 4.62 -28.01
C SER A 789 5.90 4.01 -26.63
N ILE A 790 6.47 2.81 -26.62
CA ILE A 790 6.89 2.07 -25.42
C ILE A 790 8.36 1.68 -25.59
N ALA A 791 9.11 1.61 -24.48
CA ALA A 791 10.42 0.99 -24.42
C ALA A 791 10.46 -0.11 -23.35
N SER A 792 11.10 -1.23 -23.73
CA SER A 792 11.49 -2.36 -22.89
C SER A 792 12.81 -2.93 -23.45
N ASP A 793 13.33 -4.00 -22.83
CA ASP A 793 14.54 -4.71 -23.29
C ASP A 793 15.78 -3.79 -23.41
N LEU A 794 15.96 -2.91 -22.42
CA LEU A 794 17.08 -1.97 -22.32
C LEU A 794 18.17 -2.55 -21.41
N PHE A 795 19.40 -2.02 -21.51
CA PHE A 795 20.43 -2.37 -20.54
C PHE A 795 20.09 -1.81 -19.15
N PRO A 796 20.43 -2.51 -18.04
CA PRO A 796 20.12 -2.05 -16.69
C PRO A 796 20.54 -0.60 -16.39
N ALA A 797 21.75 -0.21 -16.83
CA ALA A 797 22.24 1.16 -16.65
C ALA A 797 21.39 2.20 -17.40
N ASP A 798 20.87 1.85 -18.58
CA ASP A 798 19.99 2.72 -19.35
C ASP A 798 18.60 2.82 -18.72
N VAL A 799 18.11 1.75 -18.09
CA VAL A 799 16.85 1.78 -17.33
C VAL A 799 16.96 2.73 -16.15
N GLU A 800 18.00 2.60 -15.33
CA GLU A 800 18.19 3.54 -14.21
C GLU A 800 18.38 4.97 -14.71
N ALA A 801 19.15 5.19 -15.77
CA ALA A 801 19.33 6.52 -16.35
C ALA A 801 18.00 7.10 -16.88
N MET A 802 17.15 6.29 -17.54
CA MET A 802 15.83 6.72 -18.02
C MET A 802 14.82 6.92 -16.90
N ARG A 803 14.90 6.16 -15.81
CA ARG A 803 14.03 6.31 -14.64
C ARG A 803 14.29 7.63 -13.92
N LEU A 804 15.53 8.11 -13.97
CA LEU A 804 15.94 9.41 -13.45
C LEU A 804 15.76 10.56 -14.46
N ASP A 805 15.42 10.26 -15.72
CA ASP A 805 15.19 11.27 -16.76
C ASP A 805 13.75 11.82 -16.63
N PRO A 806 13.56 13.12 -16.30
CA PRO A 806 12.23 13.71 -16.09
C PRO A 806 11.29 13.55 -17.29
N GLN A 807 11.83 13.38 -18.51
CA GLN A 807 11.01 13.20 -19.71
C GLN A 807 10.30 11.85 -19.75
N PHE A 808 10.86 10.83 -19.09
CA PHE A 808 10.39 9.44 -19.18
C PHE A 808 10.04 8.82 -17.83
N ALA A 809 10.47 9.42 -16.72
CA ALA A 809 10.21 8.96 -15.37
C ALA A 809 8.71 8.74 -15.09
N ALA A 810 7.85 9.69 -15.46
CA ALA A 810 6.40 9.58 -15.28
C ALA A 810 5.76 8.41 -16.06
N GLY A 811 6.39 7.99 -17.16
CA GLY A 811 5.96 6.87 -17.99
C GLY A 811 6.54 5.53 -17.56
N TYR A 812 7.41 5.48 -16.55
CA TYR A 812 7.97 4.23 -16.03
C TYR A 812 6.94 3.46 -15.21
N ARG A 813 6.83 2.15 -15.45
CA ARG A 813 6.05 1.20 -14.66
C ARG A 813 6.90 -0.03 -14.42
N GLU A 814 6.85 -0.59 -13.22
CA GLU A 814 7.54 -1.82 -12.85
C GLU A 814 6.62 -2.74 -12.03
N MET A 815 6.88 -4.04 -12.09
CA MET A 815 6.26 -5.02 -11.21
C MET A 815 7.05 -6.33 -11.16
N PRO A 816 6.83 -7.18 -10.13
CA PRO A 816 7.46 -8.49 -10.07
C PRO A 816 7.06 -9.36 -11.26
N ARG A 817 8.05 -10.00 -11.88
CA ARG A 817 7.83 -11.13 -12.78
C ARG A 817 7.62 -12.39 -11.93
N LEU A 818 6.73 -13.28 -12.35
CA LEU A 818 6.61 -14.62 -11.75
C LEU A 818 7.81 -15.49 -12.14
N SER A 819 8.97 -15.22 -11.53
CA SER A 819 10.23 -15.93 -11.75
C SER A 819 11.10 -15.91 -10.50
N SER A 820 11.91 -16.95 -10.33
CA SER A 820 12.80 -17.11 -9.19
C SER A 820 14.14 -17.68 -9.64
N TYR A 821 15.22 -17.05 -9.21
CA TYR A 821 16.61 -17.43 -9.46
C TYR A 821 17.20 -17.99 -8.17
N PHE A 822 17.92 -19.11 -8.25
CA PHE A 822 18.37 -19.86 -7.08
C PHE A 822 19.60 -20.72 -7.35
N ALA A 823 20.26 -21.16 -6.28
CA ALA A 823 21.12 -22.34 -6.29
C ALA A 823 20.48 -23.46 -5.46
N ALA A 824 20.09 -24.57 -6.07
CA ALA A 824 19.47 -25.72 -5.41
C ALA A 824 20.52 -26.77 -5.06
N PHE A 825 20.39 -27.39 -3.89
CA PHE A 825 21.35 -28.37 -3.38
C PHE A 825 20.83 -29.80 -3.50
N ASN A 826 21.69 -30.74 -3.85
CA ASN A 826 21.36 -32.16 -3.82
C ASN A 826 21.36 -32.67 -2.37
N ILE A 827 20.18 -32.89 -1.80
CA ILE A 827 20.02 -33.37 -0.43
C ILE A 827 20.06 -34.90 -0.35
N HIS A 828 20.04 -35.59 -1.49
CA HIS A 828 20.00 -37.06 -1.58
C HIS A 828 21.36 -37.69 -1.86
N SER A 829 22.34 -36.92 -2.35
CA SER A 829 23.67 -37.40 -2.74
C SER A 829 24.78 -36.40 -2.35
N GLY A 830 26.04 -36.86 -2.37
CA GLY A 830 27.19 -35.98 -2.14
C GLY A 830 27.33 -35.43 -0.71
N PRO A 831 28.20 -34.41 -0.51
CA PRO A 831 28.44 -33.78 0.78
C PRO A 831 27.28 -32.88 1.24
N LEU A 832 26.44 -32.41 0.31
CA LEU A 832 25.33 -31.50 0.61
C LEU A 832 24.10 -32.19 1.20
N LYS A 833 24.16 -33.51 1.44
CA LYS A 833 23.25 -34.20 2.37
C LYS A 833 23.24 -33.57 3.75
N ASP A 834 24.39 -33.05 4.20
CA ASP A 834 24.53 -32.44 5.51
C ASP A 834 23.80 -31.08 5.56
N PRO A 835 22.71 -30.96 6.35
CA PRO A 835 21.99 -29.70 6.48
C PRO A 835 22.84 -28.58 7.07
N ALA A 836 23.81 -28.90 7.93
CA ALA A 836 24.68 -27.88 8.53
C ALA A 836 25.59 -27.23 7.47
N LEU A 837 26.09 -28.01 6.52
CA LEU A 837 26.85 -27.50 5.39
C LEU A 837 25.99 -26.59 4.49
N ARG A 838 24.77 -27.02 4.15
CA ARG A 838 23.86 -26.18 3.33
C ARG A 838 23.53 -24.86 4.01
N GLN A 839 23.17 -24.89 5.30
CA GLN A 839 22.92 -23.67 6.07
C GLN A 839 24.13 -22.74 6.13
N LYS A 840 25.34 -23.30 6.23
CA LYS A 840 26.59 -22.52 6.18
C LYS A 840 26.80 -21.86 4.82
N LEU A 841 26.49 -22.55 3.72
CA LEU A 841 26.60 -22.02 2.36
C LEU A 841 25.57 -20.92 2.08
N VAL A 842 24.31 -21.11 2.50
CA VAL A 842 23.27 -20.09 2.36
C VAL A 842 23.64 -18.79 3.08
N ARG A 843 24.17 -18.89 4.31
CA ARG A 843 24.61 -17.73 5.10
C ARG A 843 25.87 -17.03 4.54
N ALA A 844 26.61 -17.66 3.63
CA ALA A 844 27.86 -17.12 3.11
C ALA A 844 27.67 -16.06 2.02
N VAL A 845 26.47 -15.99 1.43
CA VAL A 845 26.14 -15.09 0.31
C VAL A 845 25.26 -13.95 0.83
N ASP A 846 25.70 -12.71 0.63
CA ASP A 846 24.88 -11.52 0.90
C ASP A 846 24.01 -11.22 -0.31
N VAL A 847 22.96 -12.01 -0.47
CA VAL A 847 22.05 -11.93 -1.61
C VAL A 847 21.42 -10.54 -1.73
N ALA A 848 20.92 -9.98 -0.63
CA ALA A 848 20.25 -8.68 -0.64
C ALA A 848 21.21 -7.53 -1.01
N GLY A 849 22.41 -7.51 -0.42
CA GLY A 849 23.43 -6.54 -0.77
C GLY A 849 23.87 -6.66 -2.23
N PHE A 850 24.03 -7.89 -2.73
CA PHE A 850 24.51 -8.14 -4.08
C PHE A 850 23.46 -7.82 -5.15
N VAL A 851 22.18 -8.15 -4.92
CA VAL A 851 21.08 -7.76 -5.81
C VAL A 851 21.00 -6.24 -5.91
N LYS A 852 21.03 -5.53 -4.79
CA LYS A 852 21.01 -4.06 -4.77
C LYS A 852 22.20 -3.46 -5.53
N GLN A 853 23.39 -4.05 -5.43
CA GLN A 853 24.59 -3.59 -6.10
C GLN A 853 24.57 -3.83 -7.62
N THR A 854 23.97 -4.93 -8.08
CA THR A 854 24.09 -5.38 -9.47
C THR A 854 22.86 -5.12 -10.32
N LEU A 855 21.67 -5.36 -9.79
CA LEU A 855 20.39 -5.25 -10.51
C LEU A 855 19.56 -4.05 -10.05
N GLY A 856 19.91 -3.42 -8.91
CA GLY A 856 19.18 -2.26 -8.39
C GLY A 856 17.70 -2.60 -8.18
N ASN A 857 16.80 -1.86 -8.82
CA ASN A 857 15.36 -2.08 -8.74
C ASN A 857 14.85 -3.12 -9.76
N LEU A 858 15.68 -3.66 -10.64
CA LEU A 858 15.26 -4.66 -11.64
C LEU A 858 15.05 -6.07 -11.06
N ALA A 859 15.31 -6.26 -9.77
CA ALA A 859 15.09 -7.53 -9.09
C ALA A 859 14.81 -7.34 -7.60
N ILE A 860 14.05 -8.27 -7.03
CA ILE A 860 13.72 -8.33 -5.61
C ILE A 860 14.56 -9.45 -4.98
N PRO A 861 15.34 -9.19 -3.91
CA PRO A 861 16.07 -10.25 -3.21
C PRO A 861 15.14 -11.38 -2.76
N ALA A 862 15.41 -12.60 -3.20
CA ALA A 862 14.53 -13.73 -2.93
C ALA A 862 14.76 -14.28 -1.52
N LYS A 863 13.67 -14.63 -0.84
CA LYS A 863 13.69 -15.29 0.48
C LYS A 863 13.23 -16.75 0.42
N GLY A 864 12.70 -17.16 -0.72
CA GLY A 864 12.12 -18.47 -0.97
C GLY A 864 12.04 -18.74 -2.47
N LEU A 865 11.29 -19.77 -2.83
CA LEU A 865 11.11 -20.21 -4.22
C LEU A 865 9.93 -19.53 -4.92
N ILE A 866 8.85 -19.23 -4.21
CA ILE A 866 7.62 -18.62 -4.71
C ILE A 866 7.81 -17.09 -4.76
N PRO A 867 7.65 -16.46 -5.94
CA PRO A 867 7.81 -15.01 -6.10
C PRO A 867 6.63 -14.20 -5.52
N PRO A 868 6.80 -12.88 -5.36
CA PRO A 868 5.73 -11.98 -4.94
C PRO A 868 4.48 -12.08 -5.83
N GLY A 869 3.30 -11.99 -5.21
CA GLY A 869 2.01 -11.99 -5.91
C GLY A 869 1.34 -13.35 -6.07
N LEU A 870 1.94 -14.44 -5.55
CA LEU A 870 1.34 -15.79 -5.54
C LEU A 870 1.03 -16.28 -4.12
N LEU A 871 0.11 -17.24 -4.00
CA LEU A 871 -0.19 -17.92 -2.73
C LEU A 871 1.07 -18.56 -2.13
N GLY A 872 1.22 -18.51 -0.81
CA GLY A 872 2.40 -19.00 -0.08
C GLY A 872 3.56 -17.99 0.04
N TYR A 873 3.52 -16.88 -0.69
CA TYR A 873 4.45 -15.76 -0.51
C TYR A 873 4.03 -14.85 0.66
N GLU A 874 4.99 -14.48 1.53
CA GLU A 874 4.79 -13.46 2.58
C GLU A 874 5.81 -12.33 2.41
N ALA A 875 5.33 -11.10 2.26
CA ALA A 875 6.16 -9.91 2.39
C ALA A 875 6.50 -9.67 3.88
N GLY A 876 7.75 -9.34 4.19
CA GLY A 876 8.05 -8.66 5.45
C GLY A 876 8.31 -9.48 6.72
N ARG A 877 8.25 -10.82 6.74
CA ARG A 877 8.90 -11.58 7.83
C ARG A 877 10.39 -11.82 7.51
N PRO A 878 11.33 -11.59 8.44
CA PRO A 878 12.51 -12.42 8.46
C PRO A 878 12.00 -13.84 8.62
N GLY A 879 12.28 -14.75 7.67
CA GLY A 879 12.30 -16.16 8.02
C GLY A 879 13.11 -16.28 9.31
N SER A 880 12.63 -17.07 10.26
CA SER A 880 13.19 -17.30 11.60
C SER A 880 14.69 -17.60 11.58
N GLY A 881 15.49 -16.55 11.39
CA GLY A 881 16.87 -16.66 10.97
C GLY A 881 17.35 -15.47 10.12
N VAL A 882 17.34 -14.25 10.67
CA VAL A 882 18.56 -13.44 10.50
C VAL A 882 19.64 -14.20 11.26
N MET A 883 20.18 -15.21 10.61
CA MET A 883 21.24 -15.99 11.22
C MET A 883 22.48 -15.11 11.17
N PRO A 884 23.13 -14.85 12.32
CA PRO A 884 24.23 -13.91 12.39
C PRO A 884 25.25 -14.21 11.29
N ARG A 885 25.66 -13.17 10.55
CA ARG A 885 26.75 -13.23 9.58
C ARG A 885 27.93 -13.96 10.25
N VAL A 886 28.51 -14.93 9.54
CA VAL A 886 29.85 -15.39 9.92
C VAL A 886 30.79 -14.24 9.58
N SER A 887 31.26 -13.50 10.59
CA SER A 887 32.34 -12.53 10.40
C SER A 887 33.56 -13.31 9.93
N SER A 888 33.97 -13.09 8.69
CA SER A 888 35.17 -13.68 8.13
C SER A 888 36.40 -12.98 8.71
N ASP A 889 36.80 -13.37 9.93
CA ASP A 889 38.16 -13.19 10.37
C ASP A 889 38.80 -14.57 10.50
N LYS A 890 39.26 -15.07 9.36
CA LYS A 890 40.44 -15.93 9.18
C LYS A 890 40.59 -16.26 7.69
N GLY A 891 41.56 -15.61 7.06
CA GLY A 891 41.93 -15.90 5.69
C GLY A 891 42.57 -17.27 5.51
N SER A 892 42.70 -17.65 4.23
CA SER A 892 43.79 -18.49 3.71
C SER A 892 43.83 -19.96 4.18
N ALA A 893 42.70 -20.66 4.25
CA ALA A 893 42.71 -22.13 4.14
C ALA A 893 42.33 -22.53 2.70
N ALA A 894 43.05 -23.49 2.12
CA ALA A 894 42.66 -24.10 0.84
C ALA A 894 41.24 -24.71 0.96
N PRO A 895 40.42 -24.73 -0.09
CA PRO A 895 39.10 -25.34 -0.03
C PRO A 895 39.23 -26.80 0.41
N GLU A 896 38.52 -27.16 1.47
CA GLU A 896 38.54 -28.50 2.08
C GLU A 896 37.63 -29.48 1.33
N LEU A 897 36.70 -28.96 0.51
CA LEU A 897 35.68 -29.72 -0.18
C LEU A 897 35.43 -29.18 -1.59
N GLU A 898 35.37 -30.06 -2.60
CA GLU A 898 34.93 -29.75 -3.98
C GLU A 898 33.48 -30.25 -4.16
N VAL A 899 32.62 -29.41 -4.78
CA VAL A 899 31.26 -29.76 -5.18
C VAL A 899 31.07 -29.49 -6.67
N THR A 900 30.37 -30.39 -7.36
CA THR A 900 30.02 -30.25 -8.78
C THR A 900 28.77 -29.39 -8.94
N ALA A 901 28.78 -28.48 -9.92
CA ALA A 901 27.61 -27.65 -10.23
C ALA A 901 27.23 -27.73 -11.71
N ALA A 902 25.93 -27.84 -11.97
CA ALA A 902 25.36 -27.50 -13.26
C ALA A 902 24.92 -26.03 -13.21
N VAL A 903 25.43 -25.20 -14.12
CA VAL A 903 25.14 -23.77 -14.16
C VAL A 903 24.35 -23.47 -15.42
N HIS A 904 23.18 -22.85 -15.26
CA HIS A 904 22.36 -22.48 -16.40
C HIS A 904 23.08 -21.39 -17.21
N PRO A 905 23.11 -21.45 -18.57
CA PRO A 905 23.86 -20.49 -19.40
C PRO A 905 23.53 -19.00 -19.18
N VAL A 906 22.34 -18.70 -18.65
CA VAL A 906 21.97 -17.32 -18.25
C VAL A 906 22.91 -16.74 -17.18
N PHE A 907 23.50 -17.60 -16.34
CA PHE A 907 24.51 -17.27 -15.34
C PHE A 907 25.95 -17.32 -15.89
N GLU A 908 26.12 -17.51 -17.19
CA GLU A 908 27.38 -17.27 -17.91
C GLU A 908 27.29 -16.00 -18.78
N GLY A 909 26.06 -15.54 -19.06
CA GLY A 909 25.76 -14.30 -19.76
C GLY A 909 25.28 -13.20 -18.81
N GLU A 910 23.99 -12.88 -18.90
CA GLU A 910 23.34 -11.73 -18.22
C GLU A 910 23.60 -11.70 -16.70
N TYR A 911 23.57 -12.86 -16.04
CA TYR A 911 23.72 -12.97 -14.58
C TYR A 911 25.06 -13.57 -14.15
N ALA A 912 26.12 -13.46 -14.96
CA ALA A 912 27.45 -14.01 -14.66
C ALA A 912 28.01 -13.57 -13.30
N SER A 913 27.76 -12.32 -12.92
CA SER A 913 28.18 -11.77 -11.62
C SER A 913 27.63 -12.56 -10.43
N PHE A 914 26.42 -13.12 -10.53
CA PHE A 914 25.81 -13.93 -9.46
C PHE A 914 26.49 -15.29 -9.30
N ALA A 915 26.80 -15.98 -10.40
CA ALA A 915 27.54 -17.23 -10.33
C ALA A 915 28.95 -17.02 -9.75
N GLU A 916 29.59 -15.90 -10.10
CA GLU A 916 30.87 -15.52 -9.50
C GLU A 916 30.77 -15.25 -8.00
N GLU A 917 29.76 -14.51 -7.53
CA GLU A 917 29.59 -14.23 -6.10
C GLU A 917 29.29 -15.50 -5.32
N VAL A 918 28.41 -16.38 -5.83
CA VAL A 918 28.14 -17.69 -5.20
C VAL A 918 29.45 -18.51 -5.11
N THR A 919 30.25 -18.54 -6.18
CA THR A 919 31.54 -19.24 -6.19
C THR A 919 32.53 -18.65 -5.20
N LYS A 920 32.68 -17.32 -5.15
CA LYS A 920 33.56 -16.61 -4.21
C LYS A 920 33.11 -16.83 -2.77
N ALA A 921 31.81 -16.72 -2.50
CA ALA A 921 31.23 -16.92 -1.18
C ALA A 921 31.43 -18.35 -0.66
N PHE A 922 31.22 -19.36 -1.50
CA PHE A 922 31.44 -20.76 -1.14
C PHE A 922 32.92 -21.01 -0.86
N HIS A 923 33.81 -20.43 -1.66
CA HIS A 923 35.25 -20.53 -1.46
C HIS A 923 35.69 -19.93 -0.11
N ARG A 924 35.14 -18.76 0.29
CA ARG A 924 35.41 -18.14 1.61
C ARG A 924 35.10 -19.07 2.78
N VAL A 925 34.18 -20.01 2.61
CA VAL A 925 33.75 -20.94 3.66
C VAL A 925 34.31 -22.36 3.49
N GLY A 926 35.25 -22.54 2.55
CA GLY A 926 36.01 -23.77 2.34
C GLY A 926 35.46 -24.72 1.27
N VAL A 927 34.51 -24.28 0.44
CA VAL A 927 33.87 -25.10 -0.60
C VAL A 927 34.23 -24.57 -1.99
N GLN A 928 34.79 -25.41 -2.85
CA GLN A 928 35.08 -25.08 -4.24
C GLN A 928 33.96 -25.60 -5.15
N ILE A 929 33.36 -24.70 -5.93
CA ILE A 929 32.42 -25.08 -7.00
C ILE A 929 33.20 -25.46 -8.25
N LYS A 930 32.85 -26.59 -8.85
CA LYS A 930 33.33 -27.06 -10.14
C LYS A 930 32.17 -27.16 -11.13
N PRO A 931 32.01 -26.19 -12.05
CA PRO A 931 31.02 -26.28 -13.13
C PRO A 931 31.31 -27.50 -14.01
N VAL A 932 30.28 -28.27 -14.38
CA VAL A 932 30.40 -29.48 -15.21
C VAL A 932 29.55 -29.45 -16.48
N THR A 933 29.03 -28.27 -16.84
CA THR A 933 28.13 -28.06 -17.98
C THR A 933 28.70 -26.99 -18.89
N GLU A 934 28.75 -27.25 -20.21
CA GLU A 934 29.19 -26.28 -21.22
C GLU A 934 28.04 -25.83 -22.15
N SER A 935 26.88 -26.49 -22.05
CA SER A 935 25.70 -26.21 -22.86
C SER A 935 24.40 -26.37 -22.07
N ILE A 936 23.31 -25.80 -22.59
CA ILE A 936 21.97 -26.01 -22.03
C ILE A 936 21.57 -27.49 -22.04
N ALA A 937 22.04 -28.27 -23.01
CA ALA A 937 21.77 -29.71 -23.09
C ALA A 937 22.43 -30.45 -21.93
N ASP A 938 23.69 -30.13 -21.62
CA ASP A 938 24.41 -30.72 -20.47
C ASP A 938 23.75 -30.32 -19.14
N TYR A 939 23.30 -29.06 -19.03
CA TYR A 939 22.57 -28.58 -17.86
C TYR A 939 21.26 -29.34 -17.64
N MET A 940 20.44 -29.49 -18.68
CA MET A 940 19.18 -30.24 -18.61
C MET A 940 19.43 -31.73 -18.31
N GLU A 941 20.49 -32.32 -18.88
CA GLU A 941 20.85 -33.71 -18.60
C GLU A 941 21.30 -33.91 -17.15
N ALA A 942 22.15 -33.02 -16.63
CA ALA A 942 22.60 -33.05 -15.23
C ALA A 942 21.44 -32.87 -14.25
N GLN A 943 20.52 -31.96 -14.56
CA GLN A 943 19.29 -31.74 -13.80
C GLN A 943 18.38 -32.98 -13.82
N HIS A 944 18.07 -33.51 -15.00
CA HIS A 944 17.19 -34.67 -15.15
C HIS A 944 17.76 -35.93 -14.49
N LYS A 945 19.09 -36.07 -14.43
CA LYS A 945 19.75 -37.18 -13.74
C LYS A 945 19.91 -36.94 -12.23
N GLY A 946 19.88 -35.68 -11.77
CA GLY A 946 20.27 -35.31 -10.41
C GLY A 946 21.72 -35.68 -10.09
N SER A 947 22.62 -35.61 -11.09
CA SER A 947 23.98 -36.16 -11.02
C SER A 947 25.04 -35.16 -10.54
N VAL A 948 24.62 -33.97 -10.09
CA VAL A 948 25.49 -32.91 -9.57
C VAL A 948 25.12 -32.58 -8.13
N ASP A 949 26.03 -31.89 -7.44
CA ASP A 949 25.79 -31.45 -6.05
C ASP A 949 24.94 -30.17 -6.01
N VAL A 950 25.13 -29.26 -6.97
CA VAL A 950 24.42 -27.96 -7.03
C VAL A 950 23.83 -27.72 -8.42
N ILE A 951 22.62 -27.17 -8.48
CA ILE A 951 22.05 -26.57 -9.70
C ILE A 951 21.94 -25.07 -9.48
N VAL A 952 22.61 -24.26 -10.29
CA VAL A 952 22.44 -22.80 -10.32
C VAL A 952 21.56 -22.46 -11.51
N GLY A 953 20.36 -21.96 -11.25
CA GLY A 953 19.33 -21.88 -12.26
C GLY A 953 18.21 -20.90 -11.93
N ARG A 954 17.18 -20.95 -12.77
CA ARG A 954 15.97 -20.17 -12.62
C ARG A 954 14.74 -21.02 -12.90
N TRP A 955 13.61 -20.61 -12.36
CA TRP A 955 12.29 -21.05 -12.78
C TRP A 955 11.46 -19.83 -13.15
N ILE A 956 10.78 -19.88 -14.28
CA ILE A 956 9.79 -18.90 -14.70
C ILE A 956 8.46 -19.64 -14.66
N ALA A 957 7.43 -19.04 -14.07
CA ALA A 957 6.11 -19.64 -14.01
C ALA A 957 5.66 -20.08 -15.40
N ASP A 958 4.98 -21.23 -15.48
CA ASP A 958 4.31 -21.70 -16.70
C ASP A 958 2.86 -21.18 -16.80
N TYR A 959 2.29 -20.83 -15.64
CA TYR A 959 0.94 -20.30 -15.43
C TYR A 959 0.92 -19.54 -14.09
N PRO A 960 -0.01 -18.59 -13.89
CA PRO A 960 0.02 -17.69 -12.74
C PRO A 960 -0.56 -18.30 -11.45
N ASP A 961 -0.04 -19.45 -11.01
CA ASP A 961 -0.40 -20.10 -9.73
C ASP A 961 0.87 -20.61 -9.02
N ALA A 962 0.85 -20.65 -7.69
CA ALA A 962 1.96 -21.13 -6.88
C ALA A 962 2.34 -22.60 -7.16
N ASP A 963 1.44 -23.44 -7.71
CA ASP A 963 1.76 -24.83 -8.08
C ASP A 963 2.92 -24.92 -9.06
N THR A 964 3.10 -23.95 -9.98
CA THR A 964 4.23 -24.01 -10.92
C THR A 964 5.57 -23.99 -10.20
N PHE A 965 5.67 -23.29 -9.05
CA PHE A 965 6.87 -23.23 -8.22
C PHE A 965 6.94 -24.38 -7.22
N ALA A 966 5.83 -24.74 -6.58
CA ALA A 966 5.80 -25.86 -5.65
C ALA A 966 6.06 -27.20 -6.37
N GLY A 967 5.46 -27.37 -7.54
CA GLY A 967 5.53 -28.56 -8.37
C GLY A 967 6.93 -28.88 -8.88
N VAL A 968 7.85 -27.89 -8.96
CA VAL A 968 9.25 -28.17 -9.32
C VAL A 968 9.91 -29.12 -8.32
N LEU A 969 9.42 -29.20 -7.09
CA LEU A 969 9.97 -30.05 -6.03
C LEU A 969 9.41 -31.48 -6.06
N ASN A 970 8.46 -31.78 -6.95
CA ASN A 970 7.85 -33.11 -7.04
C ASN A 970 8.88 -34.17 -7.45
N THR A 971 9.00 -35.26 -6.69
CA THR A 971 10.05 -36.28 -6.89
C THR A 971 9.94 -37.07 -8.20
N LYS A 972 8.76 -37.08 -8.84
CA LYS A 972 8.53 -37.86 -10.07
C LYS A 972 8.88 -37.09 -11.34
N ASP A 973 8.38 -35.86 -11.43
CA ASP A 973 8.38 -35.04 -12.64
C ASP A 973 8.84 -33.59 -12.42
N GLY A 974 9.08 -33.19 -11.17
CA GLY A 974 9.53 -31.84 -10.82
C GLY A 974 10.98 -31.57 -11.22
N PHE A 975 11.24 -30.35 -11.67
CA PHE A 975 12.56 -29.88 -12.11
C PHE A 975 13.67 -30.00 -11.04
N LEU A 976 13.36 -29.78 -9.77
CA LEU A 976 14.28 -29.98 -8.64
C LEU A 976 14.02 -31.27 -7.86
N GLY A 977 13.01 -32.04 -8.22
CA GLY A 977 12.55 -33.19 -7.45
C GLY A 977 13.60 -34.25 -7.17
N ARG A 978 14.48 -34.54 -8.13
CA ARG A 978 15.58 -35.51 -7.95
C ARG A 978 16.74 -35.00 -7.11
N MET A 979 16.81 -33.70 -6.87
CA MET A 979 17.87 -33.04 -6.11
C MET A 979 17.42 -32.79 -4.68
N CYS A 980 16.24 -32.20 -4.50
CA CYS A 980 15.73 -31.78 -3.20
C CYS A 980 14.23 -32.03 -2.97
N GLY A 981 13.60 -32.88 -3.78
CA GLY A 981 12.22 -33.31 -3.54
C GLY A 981 12.11 -34.28 -2.35
N SER A 982 10.91 -34.43 -1.80
CA SER A 982 10.68 -35.41 -0.73
C SER A 982 9.26 -35.97 -0.78
N PRO A 983 9.00 -37.16 -0.21
CA PRO A 983 7.64 -37.68 -0.12
C PRO A 983 6.67 -36.81 0.69
N GLU A 984 7.18 -35.90 1.53
CA GLU A 984 6.37 -34.91 2.24
C GLU A 984 6.01 -33.74 1.30
N LEU A 985 6.99 -33.21 0.57
CA LEU A 985 6.76 -32.19 -0.44
C LEU A 985 5.80 -32.69 -1.54
N ASP A 986 5.93 -33.94 -1.98
CA ASP A 986 4.99 -34.55 -2.94
C ASP A 986 3.54 -34.52 -2.43
N ARG A 987 3.33 -34.78 -1.13
CA ARG A 987 2.00 -34.74 -0.52
C ARG A 987 1.47 -33.32 -0.43
N LEU A 988 2.31 -32.36 -0.06
CA LEU A 988 1.92 -30.95 0.02
C LEU A 988 1.61 -30.38 -1.38
N VAL A 989 2.41 -30.70 -2.38
CA VAL A 989 2.16 -30.31 -3.78
C VAL A 989 0.82 -30.89 -4.24
N GLU A 990 0.57 -32.18 -4.02
CA GLU A 990 -0.72 -32.77 -4.42
C GLU A 990 -1.90 -32.18 -3.64
N ALA A 991 -1.74 -31.91 -2.34
CA ALA A 991 -2.76 -31.24 -1.54
C ALA A 991 -3.09 -29.84 -2.10
N GLY A 992 -2.08 -29.04 -2.45
CA GLY A 992 -2.26 -27.71 -3.04
C GLY A 992 -2.95 -27.73 -4.41
N ARG A 993 -2.78 -28.83 -5.17
CA ARG A 993 -3.46 -29.06 -6.46
C ARG A 993 -4.94 -29.39 -6.32
N THR A 994 -5.31 -30.11 -5.27
CA THR A 994 -6.69 -30.56 -5.06
C THR A 994 -7.51 -29.63 -4.16
N GLU A 995 -6.85 -28.85 -3.32
CA GLU A 995 -7.52 -27.91 -2.41
C GLU A 995 -8.09 -26.73 -3.20
N SER A 996 -9.35 -26.40 -2.95
CA SER A 996 -10.08 -25.32 -3.63
C SER A 996 -10.18 -24.06 -2.78
N ASP A 997 -10.06 -24.17 -1.47
CA ASP A 997 -10.10 -23.02 -0.55
C ASP A 997 -8.78 -22.21 -0.64
N PRO A 998 -8.82 -20.92 -1.01
CA PRO A 998 -7.61 -20.12 -1.21
C PRO A 998 -6.72 -20.00 0.03
N ASP A 999 -7.30 -19.92 1.23
CA ASP A 999 -6.55 -19.77 2.49
C ASP A 999 -5.85 -21.08 2.87
N ALA A 1000 -6.54 -22.21 2.74
CA ALA A 1000 -5.96 -23.53 2.91
C ALA A 1000 -4.84 -23.79 1.89
N ARG A 1001 -5.03 -23.42 0.61
CA ARG A 1001 -3.97 -23.48 -0.41
C ARG A 1001 -2.79 -22.61 -0.05
N HIS A 1002 -3.03 -21.37 0.40
CA HIS A 1002 -1.98 -20.47 0.86
C HIS A 1002 -1.17 -21.10 2.00
N ALA A 1003 -1.82 -21.67 3.01
CA ALA A 1003 -1.16 -22.34 4.12
C ALA A 1003 -0.33 -23.56 3.67
N ILE A 1004 -0.84 -24.35 2.71
CA ILE A 1004 -0.11 -25.48 2.12
C ILE A 1004 1.17 -25.00 1.42
N TYR A 1005 1.05 -24.01 0.53
CA TYR A 1005 2.22 -23.47 -0.19
C TYR A 1005 3.21 -22.76 0.74
N ARG A 1006 2.71 -22.09 1.78
CA ARG A 1006 3.54 -21.51 2.84
C ARG A 1006 4.34 -22.60 3.57
N LYS A 1007 3.70 -23.75 3.86
CA LYS A 1007 4.39 -24.88 4.48
C LYS A 1007 5.51 -25.45 3.59
N ILE A 1008 5.30 -25.51 2.29
CA ILE A 1008 6.34 -25.91 1.32
C ILE A 1008 7.53 -24.94 1.41
N GLU A 1009 7.28 -23.63 1.39
CA GLU A 1009 8.32 -22.61 1.50
C GLU A 1009 9.11 -22.70 2.81
N GLU A 1010 8.42 -22.91 3.93
CA GLU A 1010 9.06 -23.10 5.24
C GLU A 1010 9.97 -24.33 5.25
N THR A 1011 9.54 -25.43 4.65
CA THR A 1011 10.35 -26.65 4.55
C THR A 1011 11.58 -26.42 3.67
N VAL A 1012 11.39 -25.83 2.49
CA VAL A 1012 12.47 -25.54 1.52
C VAL A 1012 13.52 -24.61 2.12
N THR A 1013 13.08 -23.52 2.75
CA THR A 1013 13.98 -22.51 3.33
C THR A 1013 14.57 -22.96 4.67
N GLY A 1014 13.78 -23.58 5.54
CA GLY A 1014 14.21 -24.07 6.86
C GLY A 1014 15.24 -25.19 6.78
N GLU A 1015 15.11 -26.09 5.81
CA GLU A 1015 16.10 -27.14 5.55
C GLU A 1015 17.26 -26.69 4.66
N ALA A 1016 17.30 -25.41 4.27
CA ALA A 1016 18.28 -24.86 3.33
C ALA A 1016 18.42 -25.73 2.08
N MET A 1017 17.29 -26.13 1.47
CA MET A 1017 17.28 -26.93 0.24
C MET A 1017 17.73 -26.12 -0.98
N ILE A 1018 17.51 -24.81 -0.91
CA ILE A 1018 17.95 -23.83 -1.90
C ILE A 1018 18.64 -22.63 -1.23
N LEU A 1019 19.54 -21.99 -1.96
CA LEU A 1019 19.94 -20.61 -1.78
C LEU A 1019 19.10 -19.75 -2.74
N PRO A 1020 18.06 -19.04 -2.27
CA PRO A 1020 17.31 -18.12 -3.10
C PRO A 1020 18.19 -16.91 -3.45
N LEU A 1021 18.18 -16.47 -4.72
CA LEU A 1021 18.96 -15.33 -5.20
C LEU A 1021 18.03 -14.12 -5.42
N PHE A 1022 17.15 -14.14 -6.41
CA PHE A 1022 16.25 -13.01 -6.66
C PHE A 1022 15.00 -13.41 -7.44
N HIS A 1023 13.97 -12.58 -7.36
CA HIS A 1023 12.83 -12.56 -8.26
C HIS A 1023 13.01 -11.40 -9.23
N GLU A 1024 12.91 -11.65 -10.54
CA GLU A 1024 13.07 -10.61 -11.56
C GLU A 1024 11.89 -9.62 -11.53
N GLN A 1025 12.11 -8.36 -11.87
CA GLN A 1025 11.04 -7.39 -12.13
C GLN A 1025 10.93 -7.10 -13.63
N VAL A 1026 9.70 -6.99 -14.14
CA VAL A 1026 9.43 -6.45 -15.47
C VAL A 1026 9.16 -4.96 -15.38
N TYR A 1027 9.60 -4.22 -16.41
CA TYR A 1027 9.34 -2.80 -16.51
C TYR A 1027 8.93 -2.39 -17.93
N ARG A 1028 8.28 -1.23 -18.04
CA ARG A 1028 7.99 -0.54 -19.30
C ARG A 1028 8.18 0.95 -19.11
N PHE A 1029 8.73 1.62 -20.13
CA PHE A 1029 8.65 3.06 -20.27
C PHE A 1029 7.60 3.41 -21.32
N ALA A 1030 6.67 4.29 -20.98
CA ALA A 1030 5.75 4.92 -21.91
C ALA A 1030 6.24 6.31 -22.31
N ARG A 1031 6.03 6.69 -23.57
CA ARG A 1031 6.12 8.08 -23.99
C ARG A 1031 5.00 8.91 -23.31
N PRO A 1032 5.21 10.21 -23.03
CA PRO A 1032 4.20 11.06 -22.38
C PRO A 1032 2.84 11.14 -23.11
N GLU A 1033 2.86 10.99 -24.43
CA GLU A 1033 1.66 10.97 -25.27
C GLU A 1033 0.85 9.67 -25.22
N LEU A 1034 1.43 8.58 -24.69
CA LEU A 1034 0.76 7.28 -24.56
C LEU A 1034 -0.03 7.22 -23.25
N GLU A 1035 -1.31 6.87 -23.34
CA GLU A 1035 -2.21 6.71 -22.20
C GLU A 1035 -2.65 5.26 -22.01
N GLY A 1036 -3.01 4.91 -20.78
CA GLY A 1036 -3.66 3.64 -20.46
C GLY A 1036 -2.72 2.45 -20.31
N MET A 1037 -1.42 2.67 -20.13
CA MET A 1037 -0.45 1.60 -19.88
C MET A 1037 -0.57 1.07 -18.45
N SER A 1038 -0.89 -0.21 -18.33
CA SER A 1038 -0.86 -0.98 -17.09
C SER A 1038 -0.06 -2.27 -17.31
N LEU A 1039 0.53 -2.81 -16.24
CA LEU A 1039 1.28 -4.07 -16.28
C LEU A 1039 0.51 -5.21 -15.56
N SER A 1040 0.74 -6.46 -15.95
CA SER A 1040 0.27 -7.68 -15.28
C SER A 1040 1.42 -8.66 -14.97
N TYR A 1041 1.26 -9.46 -13.91
CA TYR A 1041 2.26 -10.44 -13.46
C TYR A 1041 2.52 -11.54 -14.50
N TRP A 1042 1.50 -11.80 -15.32
CA TRP A 1042 1.52 -12.80 -16.37
C TRP A 1042 1.34 -12.19 -17.75
N MET A 1043 1.48 -13.04 -18.77
CA MET A 1043 1.47 -12.67 -20.17
C MET A 1043 0.04 -12.54 -20.75
N PRO A 1044 -0.26 -11.54 -21.60
CA PRO A 1044 0.63 -10.44 -21.98
C PRO A 1044 0.85 -9.47 -20.82
N THR A 1045 2.10 -9.03 -20.62
CA THR A 1045 2.50 -8.11 -19.55
C THR A 1045 1.79 -6.76 -19.71
N VAL A 1046 1.47 -6.34 -20.94
CA VAL A 1046 0.82 -5.04 -21.20
C VAL A 1046 -0.62 -5.26 -21.69
N SER A 1047 -1.56 -4.53 -21.10
CA SER A 1047 -2.95 -4.48 -21.58
C SER A 1047 -3.08 -3.59 -22.83
N TYR A 1048 -2.64 -4.10 -23.98
CA TYR A 1048 -2.55 -3.34 -25.23
C TYR A 1048 -3.89 -2.76 -25.71
N ASP A 1049 -5.01 -3.39 -25.38
CA ASP A 1049 -6.35 -2.90 -25.73
C ASP A 1049 -6.73 -1.60 -24.99
N CYS A 1050 -6.10 -1.33 -23.85
CA CYS A 1050 -6.30 -0.12 -23.05
C CYS A 1050 -5.49 1.10 -23.54
N LEU A 1051 -4.55 0.91 -24.47
CA LEU A 1051 -3.63 1.95 -24.89
C LEU A 1051 -4.25 2.92 -25.91
N SER A 1052 -3.95 4.21 -25.78
CA SER A 1052 -4.30 5.27 -26.76
C SER A 1052 -3.26 6.37 -26.84
N ILE A 1053 -3.31 7.21 -27.88
CA ILE A 1053 -2.42 8.38 -28.04
C ILE A 1053 -3.24 9.67 -27.83
N ARG A 1054 -2.75 10.60 -27.01
CA ARG A 1054 -3.40 11.91 -26.77
C ARG A 1054 -3.58 12.72 -28.06
N GLU A 1055 -4.77 13.31 -28.26
CA GLU A 1055 -5.10 14.07 -29.49
C GLU A 1055 -4.23 15.32 -29.72
N THR A 1056 -3.66 15.93 -28.68
CA THR A 1056 -2.77 17.10 -28.82
C THR A 1056 -1.47 16.80 -29.56
N ALA A 1057 -1.01 15.54 -29.58
CA ALA A 1057 0.17 15.12 -30.33
C ALA A 1057 -0.08 14.99 -31.84
N ARG A 1058 -1.35 14.86 -32.26
CA ARG A 1058 -1.71 14.64 -33.67
C ARG A 1058 -1.49 15.87 -34.56
N ALA A 1059 -1.39 17.06 -33.95
CA ALA A 1059 -1.14 18.32 -34.65
C ALA A 1059 0.35 18.59 -34.93
N ALA A 1060 1.27 17.83 -34.33
CA ALA A 1060 2.72 18.02 -34.53
C ALA A 1060 3.33 17.06 -35.57
N ALA A 1061 2.56 16.08 -36.06
CA ALA A 1061 3.02 15.03 -37.00
C ALA A 1061 2.31 15.05 -38.37
N ILE A 1062 1.59 16.14 -38.68
CA ILE A 1062 1.11 16.50 -40.02
C ILE A 1062 1.74 17.85 -40.37
#